data_AF-A0A8S1CB67-F1
#
_entry.id   AF-A0A8S1CB67-F1
#
_cell.length_a   1.000
_cell.length_b   1.000
_cell.length_c   1.000
_cell.angle_alpha   90.00
_cell.angle_beta   90.00
_cell.angle_gamma   90.00
#
_symmetry.space_group_name_H-M   'P 1'
#
loop_
_entity.id
_entity.type
_entity.pdbx_description
1 polymer ?
#
loop_
_entity_poly.entity_id
_entity_poly.type
_entity_poly.pdbx_seq_one_letter_code
_entity_poly.pdbx_strand_id
1 'polypeptide(L)'
;MAKKGQKMSVGSSLQDVHLRYPQKAKHLKQLESSTNLADDFYMDDEDDPAYGNKVGPTVWDHILLNRPAKVIFALLIAVFVVPPLLYGLMYGLGKDPEPFGSCVVRNFYWSECMPGKQPSRQECLAAGCCWNELEESLNFCHHSLPARQNYQNKTGSTQLVARLERSPFGAEPLTLSINIAALNTSHVLVQLIAEGSASDSIHESRVELDETDIKIDLTEGEAFFVELKRRTSNETLFFTGNGPLIATQGFWEWSLQFPHDALLLGSGSTSRGSLRLTSGSATLYQGLGTKANGRPFILCVTQSGKSHGVLFEAPGAIEVVARPSNLISIRSTAGAEYLNVHTFVGNSPAEVFEALTAHIGLPTLPPYWSLGLHVCRDTARNGTNEDALNFKNEATRLDFPYDSDCVDDSALGNVSYVVEGNRVDKLKTVVTELKNSKRHFLLSLYAQVSERTTAFEEGQDIFLVGTNGTYLGQHRDETVAYPDFENPNVTKWLDTHMSAMLANIQDVLPSGLILSDNWPLNEDATQGDGNETLEYVPQGLDSLSNGTVLWSASGVRRHQSVHNQYGSLFTTLAKDILEQISGPSDKRLPVLGSSNWLGGNTNGWLGEEQQADWQGLKSALLSVMEAGISGEPFSGGGPICGSSGVWSDSLCTRWSLLALTTFPLTRFHHRWGSTARDPTALDETSGRIVARAVRLRYQLMPYLYTWLHRASLSGMPLVRPMAVEFPTDNSTWTLEEQFMVGPSLMAAPVFEPAAVSLTIYLPRSTESWFHLLGGERVQADVNGTGHVTLYAPENELILLIKEGHIIALQVS
;
A
#
# COMPACT_ATOMS: atom_id res chain seq x y z
N MET A 1 -47.98 39.35 -29.89
CA MET A 1 -48.94 40.23 -29.18
C MET A 1 -48.26 40.67 -27.88
N ALA A 2 -47.67 41.88 -27.78
CA ALA A 2 -48.32 43.16 -27.41
C ALA A 2 -48.92 43.08 -25.98
N LYS A 3 -48.60 43.87 -24.95
CA LYS A 3 -47.97 45.20 -24.69
C LYS A 3 -47.46 45.19 -23.23
N LYS A 4 -46.32 45.77 -22.83
CA LYS A 4 -45.93 47.20 -22.66
C LYS A 4 -46.64 47.96 -21.52
N GLY A 5 -45.84 48.45 -20.56
CA GLY A 5 -46.03 49.66 -19.72
C GLY A 5 -44.68 50.00 -19.04
N GLN A 6 -43.86 50.89 -19.61
CA GLN A 6 -43.68 52.34 -19.33
C GLN A 6 -42.94 52.62 -18.00
N LYS A 7 -41.71 53.16 -17.97
CA LYS A 7 -41.11 54.45 -18.41
C LYS A 7 -41.22 55.58 -17.37
N MET A 8 -40.05 56.12 -16.96
CA MET A 8 -39.60 57.55 -16.97
C MET A 8 -38.61 57.82 -15.82
N SER A 9 -37.35 58.23 -16.06
CA SER A 9 -36.82 59.58 -16.39
C SER A 9 -36.67 60.47 -15.14
N VAL A 10 -35.67 61.33 -14.87
CA VAL A 10 -34.51 61.91 -15.57
C VAL A 10 -33.76 62.84 -14.56
N GLY A 11 -32.46 63.09 -14.76
CA GLY A 11 -31.72 64.30 -14.32
C GLY A 11 -30.97 64.17 -12.99
N SER A 12 -29.76 64.69 -12.74
CA SER A 12 -28.91 65.73 -13.37
C SER A 12 -27.50 65.65 -12.74
N SER A 13 -26.41 65.62 -13.51
CA SER A 13 -25.38 66.68 -13.68
C SER A 13 -24.54 67.14 -12.46
N LEU A 14 -23.25 67.42 -12.74
CA LEU A 14 -22.23 68.21 -12.02
C LEU A 14 -21.34 67.41 -11.06
N GLN A 15 -20.13 67.02 -11.48
CA GLN A 15 -18.87 67.80 -11.50
C GLN A 15 -18.41 68.31 -10.12
N ASP A 16 -17.27 67.75 -9.71
CA ASP A 16 -16.10 68.39 -9.10
C ASP A 16 -16.30 69.59 -8.18
N VAL A 17 -15.69 69.51 -6.99
CA VAL A 17 -14.65 70.48 -6.55
C VAL A 17 -13.97 69.96 -5.28
N HIS A 18 -12.71 69.59 -5.49
CA HIS A 18 -11.61 69.57 -4.52
C HIS A 18 -11.42 70.91 -3.78
N LEU A 19 -10.58 70.86 -2.74
CA LEU A 19 -9.63 71.88 -2.24
C LEU A 19 -9.89 72.16 -0.76
N ARG A 20 -8.88 72.14 0.12
CA ARG A 20 -7.56 72.83 0.09
C ARG A 20 -6.61 72.03 1.03
N TYR A 21 -5.35 71.64 0.77
CA TYR A 21 -4.12 72.28 0.25
C TYR A 21 -3.78 73.64 0.92
N PRO A 22 -2.51 74.13 1.00
CA PRO A 22 -1.40 73.79 0.10
C PRO A 22 0.01 73.68 0.72
N GLN A 23 0.91 73.06 -0.06
CA GLN A 23 2.35 73.32 -0.05
C GLN A 23 2.69 74.71 -0.60
N LYS A 24 3.85 75.26 -0.22
CA LYS A 24 4.72 76.18 -1.00
C LYS A 24 6.11 76.14 -0.34
N ALA A 25 7.27 76.17 -1.01
CA ALA A 25 7.61 76.34 -2.43
C ALA A 25 9.13 76.07 -2.63
N LYS A 26 9.53 75.69 -3.87
CA LYS A 26 10.67 76.18 -4.71
C LYS A 26 12.11 76.19 -4.12
N HIS A 27 13.22 75.93 -4.82
CA HIS A 27 13.58 75.84 -6.25
C HIS A 27 15.10 75.50 -6.37
N LEU A 28 15.53 75.02 -7.56
CA LEU A 28 16.86 75.21 -8.23
C LEU A 28 18.12 74.49 -7.66
N LYS A 29 18.73 73.57 -8.45
CA LYS A 29 19.95 73.71 -9.32
C LYS A 29 21.27 73.66 -8.52
N GLN A 30 22.43 73.18 -8.99
CA GLN A 30 22.99 72.44 -10.13
C GLN A 30 24.55 72.55 -9.93
N LEU A 31 25.35 71.68 -10.56
CA LEU A 31 26.81 71.77 -10.79
C LEU A 31 27.71 71.39 -9.59
N GLU A 32 28.49 70.29 -9.64
CA GLU A 32 29.69 69.98 -10.46
C GLU A 32 31.01 70.53 -9.91
N SER A 33 32.01 69.64 -9.98
CA SER A 33 33.46 69.87 -10.08
C SER A 33 34.17 70.25 -8.78
N SER A 34 35.01 69.37 -8.25
CA SER A 34 36.45 69.18 -8.58
C SER A 34 37.24 69.72 -7.39
N THR A 35 38.31 69.12 -6.87
CA THR A 35 39.52 68.51 -7.44
C THR A 35 40.17 67.75 -6.28
N ASN A 36 40.53 66.47 -6.41
CA ASN A 36 41.80 65.96 -6.95
C ASN A 36 43.04 66.21 -6.07
N LEU A 37 43.88 65.16 -6.07
CA LEU A 37 45.29 65.02 -5.69
C LEU A 37 45.49 64.53 -4.24
N ALA A 38 45.79 63.25 -3.99
CA ALA A 38 46.81 62.36 -4.56
C ALA A 38 48.25 62.80 -4.24
N ASP A 39 49.04 61.79 -3.91
CA ASP A 39 50.50 61.77 -3.84
C ASP A 39 51.09 62.45 -2.59
N ASP A 40 52.12 61.95 -1.92
CA ASP A 40 52.91 60.74 -2.12
C ASP A 40 53.88 60.64 -0.91
N PHE A 41 54.37 59.42 -0.69
CA PHE A 41 55.77 59.10 -0.37
C PHE A 41 56.34 59.21 1.07
N TYR A 42 56.82 58.01 1.46
CA TYR A 42 58.13 57.66 2.05
C TYR A 42 58.35 57.96 3.55
N MET A 43 58.50 56.90 4.36
CA MET A 43 59.78 56.20 4.68
C MET A 43 60.64 57.05 5.61
N ASP A 44 60.70 56.67 6.88
CA ASP A 44 61.82 55.92 7.45
C ASP A 44 62.00 56.19 8.95
N ASP A 45 62.28 55.08 9.63
CA ASP A 45 63.27 54.89 10.67
C ASP A 45 63.09 55.42 12.11
N GLU A 46 63.02 54.40 12.96
CA GLU A 46 63.89 54.15 14.12
C GLU A 46 63.60 54.84 15.47
N ASP A 47 63.88 54.00 16.49
CA ASP A 47 64.21 54.28 17.88
C ASP A 47 63.09 54.45 18.94
N ASP A 48 62.80 53.30 19.58
CA ASP A 48 62.58 53.16 21.05
C ASP A 48 63.83 53.72 21.79
N PRO A 49 63.79 54.35 23.00
CA PRO A 49 63.19 53.72 24.19
C PRO A 49 62.58 54.63 25.29
N ALA A 50 61.74 53.96 26.11
CA ALA A 50 61.64 54.05 27.57
C ALA A 50 61.06 55.28 28.32
N TYR A 51 59.98 54.94 29.06
CA TYR A 51 59.65 55.32 30.46
C TYR A 51 59.07 56.71 30.81
N GLY A 52 57.77 56.68 31.14
CA GLY A 52 57.28 57.10 32.46
C GLY A 52 56.34 58.30 32.51
N ASN A 53 55.02 58.07 32.45
CA ASN A 53 54.03 59.05 32.92
C ASN A 53 52.91 58.40 33.75
N LYS A 54 52.68 58.99 34.93
CA LYS A 54 51.65 58.65 35.92
C LYS A 54 50.25 58.89 35.35
N VAL A 55 49.40 57.87 35.41
CA VAL A 55 47.99 57.90 34.97
C VAL A 55 47.11 58.40 36.12
N GLY A 56 46.32 59.45 35.87
CA GLY A 56 45.24 59.90 36.75
C GLY A 56 44.03 58.94 36.73
N PRO A 57 43.11 59.04 37.70
CA PRO A 57 42.06 58.04 37.88
C PRO A 57 41.15 57.96 36.65
N THR A 58 40.83 56.72 36.25
CA THR A 58 40.06 56.43 35.04
C THR A 58 38.56 56.44 35.34
N VAL A 59 37.72 56.54 34.31
CA VAL A 59 36.24 56.53 34.40
C VAL A 59 35.71 55.34 35.23
N TRP A 60 36.45 54.23 35.27
CA TRP A 60 36.16 53.05 36.08
C TRP A 60 36.19 53.31 37.59
N ASP A 61 37.03 54.24 38.06
CA ASP A 61 37.13 54.60 39.47
C ASP A 61 35.85 55.28 39.96
N HIS A 62 35.16 56.04 39.10
CA HIS A 62 33.87 56.66 39.42
C HIS A 62 32.70 55.67 39.46
N ILE A 63 32.72 54.63 38.62
CA ILE A 63 31.70 53.58 38.60
C ILE A 63 31.86 52.64 39.81
N LEU A 64 33.10 52.33 40.19
CA LEU A 64 33.42 51.43 41.30
C LEU A 64 33.33 52.10 42.68
N LEU A 65 33.30 53.42 42.81
CA LEU A 65 33.17 54.08 44.13
C LEU A 65 31.73 54.48 44.49
N ASN A 66 30.79 54.44 43.55
CA ASN A 66 29.39 54.83 43.79
C ASN A 66 28.49 53.60 44.04
N ARG A 67 27.99 53.43 45.28
CA ARG A 67 27.22 52.25 45.73
C ARG A 67 26.03 51.88 44.82
N PRO A 68 25.13 52.80 44.42
CA PRO A 68 24.05 52.48 43.48
C PRO A 68 24.55 52.08 42.08
N ALA A 69 25.60 52.71 41.57
CA ALA A 69 26.17 52.37 40.25
C ALA A 69 26.79 50.96 40.24
N LYS A 70 27.44 50.56 41.35
CA LYS A 70 27.95 49.19 41.54
C LYS A 70 26.86 48.13 41.50
N VAL A 71 25.71 48.39 42.12
CA VAL A 71 24.57 47.45 42.11
C VAL A 71 23.98 47.33 40.71
N ILE A 72 23.81 48.45 40.00
CA ILE A 72 23.31 48.45 38.62
C ILE A 72 24.28 47.72 37.69
N PHE A 73 25.58 47.97 37.82
CA PHE A 73 26.61 47.31 37.00
C PHE A 73 26.69 45.80 37.28
N ALA A 74 26.59 45.38 38.55
CA ALA A 74 26.54 43.97 38.92
C ALA A 74 25.27 43.28 38.40
N LEU A 75 24.12 43.97 38.42
CA LEU A 75 22.86 43.46 37.85
C LEU A 75 22.95 43.37 36.32
N LEU A 76 23.57 44.33 35.64
CA LEU A 76 23.78 44.27 34.19
C LEU A 76 24.70 43.11 33.81
N ILE A 77 25.77 42.86 34.56
CA ILE A 77 26.61 41.67 34.37
C ILE A 77 25.80 40.39 34.63
N ALA A 78 24.98 40.35 35.69
CA ALA A 78 24.13 39.20 35.98
C ALA A 78 23.05 38.95 34.91
N VAL A 79 22.57 39.97 34.21
CA VAL A 79 21.55 39.84 33.16
C VAL A 79 22.17 39.53 31.80
N PHE A 80 23.34 40.09 31.49
CA PHE A 80 23.92 39.97 30.14
C PHE A 80 25.09 39.00 30.04
N VAL A 81 25.79 38.70 31.13
CA VAL A 81 27.00 37.85 31.13
C VAL A 81 26.70 36.47 31.70
N VAL A 82 25.86 36.38 32.74
CA VAL A 82 25.53 35.10 33.38
C VAL A 82 24.67 34.19 32.48
N PRO A 83 23.67 34.65 31.71
CA PRO A 83 22.91 33.74 30.84
C PRO A 83 23.74 33.15 29.70
N PRO A 84 24.61 33.91 28.97
CA PRO A 84 25.52 33.32 28.00
C PRO A 84 26.57 32.41 28.63
N LEU A 85 27.04 32.71 29.85
CA LEU A 85 27.96 31.84 30.58
C LEU A 85 27.29 30.54 31.03
N LEU A 86 26.07 30.59 31.58
CA LEU A 86 25.28 29.40 31.93
C LEU A 86 24.91 28.62 30.68
N TYR A 87 24.57 29.29 29.59
CA TYR A 87 24.37 28.65 28.29
C TYR A 87 25.66 27.96 27.83
N GLY A 88 26.81 28.65 27.87
CA GLY A 88 28.11 28.06 27.55
C GLY A 88 28.53 26.91 28.47
N LEU A 89 28.21 26.98 29.77
CA LEU A 89 28.54 25.93 30.75
C LEU A 89 27.60 24.72 30.64
N MET A 90 26.32 24.94 30.31
CA MET A 90 25.37 23.86 30.05
C MET A 90 25.59 23.23 28.67
N TYR A 91 26.14 23.97 27.70
CA TYR A 91 26.22 23.53 26.30
C TYR A 91 27.63 23.46 25.70
N GLY A 92 28.72 23.61 26.46
CA GLY A 92 30.06 23.59 25.86
C GLY A 92 31.22 23.26 26.79
N LEU A 93 31.63 21.98 26.81
CA LEU A 93 33.03 21.52 26.70
C LEU A 93 33.05 20.04 26.28
N GLY A 94 32.52 19.78 25.09
CA GLY A 94 32.81 18.60 24.29
C GLY A 94 33.06 19.11 22.87
N LYS A 95 34.25 18.85 22.31
CA LYS A 95 34.50 19.07 20.88
C LYS A 95 33.78 17.96 20.11
N ASP A 96 32.47 18.08 19.99
CA ASP A 96 31.72 17.32 18.99
C ASP A 96 31.57 18.20 17.74
N PRO A 97 31.70 17.64 16.52
CA PRO A 97 31.39 18.37 15.30
C PRO A 97 29.95 18.90 15.39
N GLU A 98 29.69 20.10 14.84
CA GLU A 98 28.40 20.77 14.97
C GLU A 98 27.24 19.77 14.81
N PRO A 99 26.32 19.66 15.79
CA PRO A 99 25.28 18.65 15.71
C PRO A 99 24.33 19.01 14.57
N PHE A 100 24.47 18.31 13.46
CA PHE A 100 23.49 18.35 12.39
C PHE A 100 22.16 17.82 12.94
N GLY A 101 21.13 18.67 12.90
CA GLY A 101 19.80 18.40 13.46
C GLY A 101 19.67 18.57 14.97
N SER A 102 18.42 18.66 15.43
CA SER A 102 18.05 18.81 16.83
C SER A 102 17.50 17.51 17.41
N CYS A 103 17.88 17.19 18.65
CA CYS A 103 17.26 16.12 19.43
C CYS A 103 15.97 16.56 20.15
N VAL A 104 15.69 17.88 20.18
CA VAL A 104 14.46 18.43 20.78
C VAL A 104 13.31 18.31 19.78
N VAL A 105 12.86 17.08 19.59
CA VAL A 105 11.77 16.71 18.68
C VAL A 105 10.55 16.34 19.52
N ARG A 106 9.36 16.79 19.14
CA ARG A 106 8.13 16.35 19.82
C ARG A 106 7.91 14.85 19.57
N ASN A 107 7.44 14.13 20.58
CA ASN A 107 7.21 12.68 20.53
C ASN A 107 6.40 12.20 19.31
N PHE A 108 5.44 13.00 18.87
CA PHE A 108 4.61 12.76 17.69
C PHE A 108 5.40 12.64 16.37
N TYR A 109 6.60 13.23 16.29
CA TYR A 109 7.50 13.20 15.13
C TYR A 109 8.69 12.25 15.33
N TRP A 110 8.73 11.48 16.42
CA TRP A 110 9.83 10.57 16.64
C TRP A 110 9.85 9.44 15.61
N SER A 111 10.94 9.36 14.87
CA SER A 111 11.31 8.20 14.06
C SER A 111 12.33 7.37 14.83
N GLU A 112 12.03 6.10 15.05
CA GLU A 112 12.92 5.15 15.73
C GLU A 112 14.22 4.97 14.95
N CYS A 113 15.36 5.00 15.63
CA CYS A 113 16.68 4.94 14.97
C CYS A 113 17.25 3.54 14.80
N MET A 114 16.98 2.65 15.74
CA MET A 114 17.49 1.27 15.73
C MET A 114 16.31 0.30 15.89
N PRO A 115 15.41 0.23 14.90
CA PRO A 115 14.21 -0.57 15.03
C PRO A 115 14.52 -2.05 15.26
N GLY A 116 13.72 -2.69 16.11
CA GLY A 116 13.92 -4.08 16.52
C GLY A 116 15.05 -4.32 17.53
N LYS A 117 15.81 -3.29 17.91
CA LYS A 117 16.83 -3.36 18.97
C LYS A 117 16.39 -2.63 20.23
N GLN A 118 16.88 -3.07 21.39
CA GLN A 118 16.83 -2.32 22.65
C GLN A 118 18.21 -1.75 22.96
N PRO A 119 18.64 -0.67 22.28
CA PRO A 119 19.99 -0.15 22.46
C PRO A 119 20.16 0.49 23.84
N SER A 120 21.36 0.41 24.38
CA SER A 120 21.81 1.28 25.46
C SER A 120 21.94 2.73 24.99
N ARG A 121 21.96 3.67 25.93
CA ARG A 121 22.21 5.09 25.65
C ARG A 121 23.48 5.31 24.84
N GLN A 122 24.54 4.56 25.15
CA GLN A 122 25.82 4.70 24.47
C GLN A 122 25.77 4.19 23.02
N GLU A 123 25.09 3.07 22.77
CA GLU A 123 24.89 2.55 21.42
C GLU A 123 24.04 3.51 20.57
N CYS A 124 22.97 4.07 21.12
CA CYS A 124 22.13 5.05 20.42
C CYS A 124 22.91 6.31 20.00
N LEU A 125 23.71 6.86 20.92
CA LEU A 125 24.52 8.05 20.62
C LEU A 125 25.64 7.74 19.62
N ALA A 126 26.25 6.56 19.71
CA ALA A 126 27.28 6.10 18.78
C ALA A 126 26.73 5.89 17.35
N ALA A 127 25.46 5.48 17.22
CA ALA A 127 24.74 5.41 15.94
C ALA A 127 24.39 6.79 15.34
N GLY A 128 24.75 7.88 16.01
CA GLY A 128 24.43 9.24 15.58
C GLY A 128 22.99 9.65 15.86
N CYS A 129 22.34 9.03 16.84
CA CYS A 129 20.94 9.27 17.18
C CYS A 129 20.75 9.98 18.51
N CYS A 130 19.50 10.28 18.85
CA CYS A 130 19.09 11.00 20.03
C CYS A 130 18.47 10.04 21.05
N TRP A 131 18.85 10.22 22.31
CA TRP A 131 18.35 9.42 23.42
C TRP A 131 17.44 10.27 24.31
N ASN A 132 16.22 9.80 24.56
CA ASN A 132 15.32 10.39 25.53
C ASN A 132 15.00 9.40 26.65
N GLU A 133 15.14 9.88 27.89
CA GLU A 133 14.70 9.19 29.10
C GLU A 133 13.29 9.72 29.42
N LEU A 134 12.26 8.98 29.01
CA LEU A 134 10.90 9.19 29.55
C LEU A 134 10.77 8.38 30.85
N GLU A 135 9.71 8.62 31.64
CA GLU A 135 9.39 7.95 32.93
C GLU A 135 9.80 6.46 32.96
N GLU A 136 10.16 5.97 34.17
CA GLU A 136 10.90 4.74 34.60
C GLU A 136 10.94 3.47 33.71
N SER A 137 10.24 3.36 32.58
CA SER A 137 10.20 2.20 31.70
C SER A 137 10.28 2.46 30.18
N LEU A 138 10.36 3.70 29.66
CA LEU A 138 10.35 3.99 28.21
C LEU A 138 11.52 4.86 27.75
N ASN A 139 12.73 4.32 27.84
CA ASN A 139 13.87 4.88 27.11
C ASN A 139 13.64 4.75 25.60
N PHE A 140 13.82 5.83 24.84
CA PHE A 140 13.57 5.82 23.40
C PHE A 140 14.75 6.40 22.60
N CYS A 141 15.27 5.59 21.66
CA CYS A 141 16.31 5.99 20.72
C CYS A 141 15.68 6.41 19.37
N HIS A 142 15.83 7.69 19.01
CA HIS A 142 15.20 8.25 17.82
C HIS A 142 16.15 9.09 16.99
N HIS A 143 15.82 9.31 15.72
CA HIS A 143 16.57 10.23 14.87
C HIS A 143 16.41 11.69 15.31
N SER A 144 17.47 12.48 15.15
CA SER A 144 17.39 13.95 15.16
C SER A 144 16.55 14.46 14.00
N LEU A 145 16.11 15.72 14.04
CA LEU A 145 15.54 16.41 12.89
C LEU A 145 16.37 17.64 12.49
N PRO A 146 16.92 17.69 11.26
CA PRO A 146 16.95 16.59 10.29
C PRO A 146 17.80 15.40 10.77
N ALA A 147 17.55 14.22 10.21
CA ALA A 147 18.24 13.00 10.61
C ALA A 147 19.72 13.03 10.20
N ARG A 148 20.62 12.66 11.12
CA ARG A 148 22.06 12.51 10.80
C ARG A 148 22.34 11.33 9.86
N GLN A 149 21.51 10.28 9.97
CA GLN A 149 21.46 9.15 9.06
C GLN A 149 20.76 9.59 7.76
N ASN A 150 21.55 10.19 6.87
CA ASN A 150 21.10 10.78 5.62
C ASN A 150 22.30 10.89 4.65
N TYR A 151 22.03 11.34 3.43
CA TYR A 151 22.96 11.52 2.34
C TYR A 151 23.22 13.00 2.07
N GLN A 152 24.36 13.29 1.45
CA GLN A 152 24.74 14.60 0.94
C GLN A 152 24.79 14.55 -0.59
N ASN A 153 24.45 15.68 -1.23
CA ASN A 153 24.53 15.83 -2.68
C ASN A 153 25.49 16.97 -3.05
N LYS A 154 26.40 16.72 -3.98
CA LYS A 154 27.23 17.78 -4.59
C LYS A 154 26.41 18.52 -5.64
N THR A 155 26.48 19.85 -5.66
CA THR A 155 25.79 20.68 -6.67
C THR A 155 26.02 20.17 -8.08
N GLY A 156 24.94 19.91 -8.82
CA GLY A 156 24.97 19.38 -10.19
C GLY A 156 25.30 17.89 -10.32
N SER A 157 25.40 17.14 -9.21
CA SER A 157 25.60 15.68 -9.20
C SER A 157 24.28 14.95 -8.94
N THR A 158 24.13 13.78 -9.56
CA THR A 158 23.07 12.80 -9.22
C THR A 158 23.57 11.76 -8.21
N GLN A 159 24.88 11.74 -7.91
CA GLN A 159 25.47 10.84 -6.92
C GLN A 159 25.24 11.38 -5.50
N LEU A 160 24.77 10.51 -4.63
CA LEU A 160 24.51 10.75 -3.22
C LEU A 160 25.50 9.93 -2.39
N VAL A 161 26.15 10.57 -1.42
CA VAL A 161 27.11 9.91 -0.50
C VAL A 161 26.54 9.98 0.91
N ALA A 162 26.64 8.90 1.68
CA ALA A 162 26.18 8.90 3.06
C ALA A 162 26.98 9.90 3.91
N ARG A 163 26.30 10.59 4.85
CA ARG A 163 26.94 11.53 5.78
C ARG A 163 27.76 10.84 6.87
N LEU A 164 27.34 9.64 7.26
CA LEU A 164 27.98 8.83 8.29
C LEU A 164 28.61 7.61 7.65
N GLU A 165 29.74 7.15 8.20
CA GLU A 165 30.45 5.97 7.69
C GLU A 165 29.77 4.64 8.07
N ARG A 166 28.78 4.68 8.97
CA ARG A 166 28.11 3.50 9.53
C ARG A 166 26.60 3.73 9.67
N SER A 167 25.81 2.72 9.30
CA SER A 167 24.38 2.65 9.57
C SER A 167 24.11 2.50 11.07
N PRO A 168 22.85 2.69 11.54
CA PRO A 168 22.49 2.40 12.93
C PRO A 168 22.75 0.94 13.35
N PHE A 169 22.88 0.02 12.39
CA PHE A 169 23.20 -1.39 12.64
C PHE A 169 24.69 -1.71 12.49
N GLY A 170 25.52 -0.74 12.11
CA GLY A 170 26.97 -0.87 11.97
C GLY A 170 27.45 -1.28 10.57
N ALA A 171 26.54 -1.47 9.62
CA ALA A 171 26.89 -1.77 8.23
C ALA A 171 27.40 -0.52 7.49
N GLU A 172 28.15 -0.73 6.42
CA GLU A 172 28.67 0.35 5.58
C GLU A 172 27.56 0.81 4.63
N PRO A 173 27.23 2.12 4.61
CA PRO A 173 26.23 2.64 3.70
C PRO A 173 26.67 2.54 2.23
N LEU A 174 25.69 2.33 1.35
CA LEU A 174 25.91 2.31 -0.11
C LEU A 174 26.04 3.74 -0.64
N THR A 175 26.87 3.92 -1.67
CA THR A 175 26.78 5.10 -2.54
C THR A 175 25.57 4.94 -3.44
N LEU A 176 24.77 6.00 -3.55
CA LEU A 176 23.53 5.97 -4.35
C LEU A 176 23.62 6.95 -5.51
N SER A 177 22.77 6.73 -6.51
CA SER A 177 22.42 7.72 -7.51
C SER A 177 20.91 7.96 -7.48
N ILE A 178 20.49 9.21 -7.69
CA ILE A 178 19.08 9.56 -7.87
C ILE A 178 18.76 9.71 -9.36
N ASN A 179 17.70 9.03 -9.79
CA ASN A 179 17.06 9.24 -11.08
C ASN A 179 15.63 9.73 -10.88
N ILE A 180 15.21 10.69 -11.69
CA ILE A 180 13.84 11.23 -11.69
C ILE A 180 13.30 11.12 -13.11
N ALA A 181 12.21 10.38 -13.25
CA ALA A 181 11.55 10.17 -14.53
C ALA A 181 10.09 10.63 -14.50
N ALA A 182 9.70 11.49 -15.42
CA ALA A 182 8.30 11.78 -15.70
C ALA A 182 7.77 10.73 -16.70
N LEU A 183 7.01 9.77 -16.20
CA LEU A 183 6.51 8.66 -17.01
C LEU A 183 5.20 9.01 -17.73
N ASN A 184 4.42 9.93 -17.18
CA ASN A 184 3.30 10.62 -17.84
C ASN A 184 2.99 11.94 -17.09
N THR A 185 2.01 12.72 -17.56
CA THR A 185 1.63 14.03 -16.98
C THR A 185 1.16 13.99 -15.53
N SER A 186 0.76 12.81 -15.05
CA SER A 186 0.24 12.55 -13.69
C SER A 186 1.11 11.58 -12.88
N HIS A 187 2.26 11.15 -13.41
CA HIS A 187 3.08 10.08 -12.83
C HIS A 187 4.56 10.44 -12.92
N VAL A 188 5.17 10.61 -11.74
CA VAL A 188 6.60 10.78 -11.57
C VAL A 188 7.16 9.61 -10.79
N LEU A 189 8.33 9.14 -11.22
CA LEU A 189 9.13 8.14 -10.55
C LEU A 189 10.38 8.80 -9.97
N VAL A 190 10.64 8.58 -8.67
CA VAL A 190 11.91 8.87 -8.02
C VAL A 190 12.59 7.55 -7.69
N GLN A 191 13.75 7.31 -8.28
CA GLN A 191 14.54 6.10 -8.05
C GLN A 191 15.81 6.45 -7.28
N LEU A 192 16.08 5.67 -6.24
CA LEU A 192 17.38 5.62 -5.59
C LEU A 192 18.04 4.30 -6.00
N ILE A 193 19.22 4.36 -6.61
CA ILE A 193 19.88 3.21 -7.21
C ILE A 193 21.27 3.09 -6.58
N ALA A 194 21.62 1.90 -6.07
CA ALA A 194 22.94 1.63 -5.56
C ALA A 194 24.00 1.62 -6.67
N GLU A 195 25.20 2.13 -6.36
CA GLU A 195 26.30 2.10 -7.32
C GLU A 195 26.71 0.65 -7.65
N GLY A 196 26.80 0.32 -8.94
CA GLY A 196 27.12 -1.04 -9.42
C GLY A 196 25.91 -1.90 -9.78
N SER A 197 24.69 -1.41 -9.55
CA SER A 197 23.45 -2.05 -10.02
C SER A 197 23.31 -2.03 -11.55
N ALA A 198 22.56 -2.99 -12.11
CA ALA A 198 22.43 -3.16 -13.56
C ALA A 198 21.82 -1.92 -14.26
N SER A 199 22.31 -1.56 -15.45
CA SER A 199 21.86 -0.36 -16.19
C SER A 199 20.38 -0.40 -16.60
N ASP A 200 19.80 -1.59 -16.73
CA ASP A 200 18.39 -1.79 -17.11
C ASP A 200 17.41 -1.30 -16.03
N SER A 201 17.90 -0.91 -14.85
CA SER A 201 17.10 -0.35 -13.76
C SER A 201 16.75 1.14 -13.91
N ILE A 202 17.37 1.86 -14.85
CA ILE A 202 17.17 3.31 -15.03
C ILE A 202 16.00 3.56 -15.97
N HIS A 203 14.94 4.20 -15.47
CA HIS A 203 13.82 4.63 -16.29
C HIS A 203 14.06 6.00 -16.94
N GLU A 204 13.78 6.10 -18.24
CA GLU A 204 13.80 7.38 -18.95
C GLU A 204 12.46 8.11 -18.85
N SER A 205 12.53 9.45 -18.81
CA SER A 205 11.33 10.29 -18.91
C SER A 205 10.67 10.11 -20.28
N ARG A 206 9.35 9.93 -20.27
CA ARG A 206 8.53 9.85 -21.49
C ARG A 206 7.92 11.21 -21.87
N VAL A 207 7.83 12.11 -20.91
CA VAL A 207 7.38 13.50 -21.05
C VAL A 207 8.33 14.41 -20.28
N GLU A 208 8.28 15.72 -20.56
CA GLU A 208 9.06 16.69 -19.79
C GLU A 208 8.44 16.89 -18.40
N LEU A 209 9.28 17.12 -17.38
CA LEU A 209 8.83 17.29 -16.00
C LEU A 209 7.92 18.52 -15.80
N ASP A 210 8.07 19.55 -16.63
CA ASP A 210 7.25 20.77 -16.60
C ASP A 210 5.83 20.57 -17.14
N GLU A 211 5.61 19.52 -17.95
CA GLU A 211 4.29 19.09 -18.41
C GLU A 211 3.49 18.38 -17.30
N THR A 212 4.14 17.96 -16.21
CA THR A 212 3.47 17.29 -15.10
C THR A 212 2.86 18.27 -14.09
N ASP A 213 1.76 17.89 -13.42
CA ASP A 213 1.25 18.62 -12.22
C ASP A 213 2.11 18.36 -10.97
N ILE A 214 3.32 17.81 -11.14
CA ILE A 214 4.26 17.52 -10.07
C ILE A 214 5.44 18.48 -10.20
N LYS A 215 5.73 19.19 -9.11
CA LYS A 215 6.94 19.97 -8.93
C LYS A 215 7.82 19.23 -7.91
N ILE A 216 9.11 19.11 -8.23
CA ILE A 216 10.08 18.43 -7.37
C ILE A 216 11.11 19.47 -6.94
N ASP A 217 11.25 19.64 -5.64
CA ASP A 217 12.29 20.47 -5.04
C ASP A 217 13.30 19.51 -4.37
N LEU A 218 14.56 19.54 -4.83
CA LEU A 218 15.67 18.78 -4.24
C LEU A 218 16.53 19.72 -3.40
N THR A 219 16.95 19.28 -2.22
CA THR A 219 17.95 20.03 -1.45
C THR A 219 19.36 19.65 -1.88
N GLU A 220 20.19 20.67 -2.12
CA GLU A 220 21.61 20.51 -2.39
C GLU A 220 22.44 20.78 -1.14
N GLY A 221 23.64 20.19 -1.08
CA GLY A 221 24.62 20.41 -0.04
C GLY A 221 24.59 19.34 1.03
N GLU A 222 24.56 19.77 2.29
CA GLU A 222 24.88 18.92 3.41
C GLU A 222 23.86 17.80 3.66
N ALA A 223 22.58 18.01 3.39
CA ALA A 223 21.58 16.95 3.49
C ALA A 223 20.65 16.91 2.30
N PHE A 224 20.37 15.69 1.87
CA PHE A 224 19.54 15.36 0.73
C PHE A 224 18.10 15.11 1.17
N PHE A 225 17.18 15.87 0.59
CA PHE A 225 15.75 15.73 0.76
C PHE A 225 15.06 15.90 -0.58
N VAL A 226 13.93 15.21 -0.70
CA VAL A 226 13.00 15.32 -1.81
C VAL A 226 11.72 15.90 -1.26
N GLU A 227 11.25 16.98 -1.89
CA GLU A 227 9.91 17.51 -1.68
C GLU A 227 9.14 17.46 -2.99
N LEU A 228 8.08 16.66 -3.02
CA LEU A 228 7.13 16.65 -4.14
C LEU A 228 5.96 17.55 -3.79
N LYS A 229 5.60 18.44 -4.71
CA LYS A 229 4.47 19.36 -4.60
C LYS A 229 3.56 19.22 -5.81
N ARG A 230 2.28 19.51 -5.61
CA ARG A 230 1.37 19.79 -6.70
C ARG A 230 1.75 21.12 -7.34
N ARG A 231 2.02 21.16 -8.64
CA ARG A 231 2.44 22.37 -9.36
C ARG A 231 1.35 23.43 -9.35
N THR A 232 0.09 23.04 -9.55
CA THR A 232 -1.06 23.95 -9.63
C THR A 232 -1.40 24.67 -8.33
N SER A 233 -1.27 24.01 -7.17
CA SER A 233 -1.61 24.59 -5.85
C SER A 233 -0.42 24.86 -4.94
N ASN A 234 0.78 24.38 -5.29
CA ASN A 234 1.97 24.37 -4.45
C ASN A 234 1.78 23.63 -3.11
N GLU A 235 0.78 22.74 -3.03
CA GLU A 235 0.54 21.85 -1.88
C GLU A 235 1.58 20.72 -1.89
N THR A 236 2.22 20.45 -0.75
CA THR A 236 3.15 19.33 -0.59
C THR A 236 2.40 18.00 -0.68
N LEU A 237 2.89 17.09 -1.51
CA LEU A 237 2.42 15.71 -1.63
C LEU A 237 3.11 14.85 -0.58
N PHE A 238 4.44 14.90 -0.54
CA PHE A 238 5.24 14.43 0.59
C PHE A 238 6.60 15.13 0.65
N PHE A 239 7.20 15.08 1.83
CA PHE A 239 8.54 15.62 2.11
C PHE A 239 9.39 14.60 2.86
N THR A 240 10.65 14.42 2.48
CA THR A 240 11.49 13.36 3.10
C THR A 240 12.40 13.85 4.23
N GLY A 241 12.44 15.15 4.53
CA GLY A 241 13.38 15.70 5.52
C GLY A 241 12.99 15.53 6.99
N ASN A 242 11.81 14.97 7.26
CA ASN A 242 11.34 14.65 8.61
C ASN A 242 11.72 13.22 9.04
N GLY A 243 12.59 12.54 8.32
CA GLY A 243 13.10 11.23 8.72
C GLY A 243 14.42 10.88 8.04
N PRO A 244 14.93 9.65 8.27
CA PRO A 244 16.19 9.21 7.71
C PRO A 244 16.10 8.78 6.24
N LEU A 245 17.26 8.74 5.59
CA LEU A 245 17.53 7.93 4.41
C LEU A 245 18.73 7.05 4.73
N ILE A 246 18.51 5.74 4.79
CA ILE A 246 19.53 4.72 5.08
C ILE A 246 19.48 3.71 3.94
N ALA A 247 20.64 3.37 3.37
CA ALA A 247 20.76 2.29 2.42
C ALA A 247 22.07 1.54 2.67
N THR A 248 21.95 0.25 2.97
CA THR A 248 23.04 -0.71 3.12
C THR A 248 22.76 -1.91 2.22
N GLN A 249 23.67 -2.88 2.17
CA GLN A 249 23.43 -4.13 1.44
C GLN A 249 22.25 -4.94 2.00
N GLY A 250 21.90 -4.79 3.28
CA GLY A 250 20.88 -5.60 3.95
C GLY A 250 19.70 -4.81 4.54
N PHE A 251 19.72 -3.48 4.45
CA PHE A 251 18.69 -2.63 5.04
C PHE A 251 18.54 -1.31 4.28
N TRP A 252 17.31 -1.01 3.88
CA TRP A 252 16.91 0.28 3.33
C TRP A 252 15.82 0.88 4.21
N GLU A 253 15.93 2.17 4.52
CA GLU A 253 14.88 2.94 5.17
C GLU A 253 14.76 4.32 4.52
N TRP A 254 13.54 4.68 4.11
CA TRP A 254 13.23 6.02 3.64
C TRP A 254 11.89 6.49 4.22
N SER A 255 11.88 7.72 4.76
CA SER A 255 10.69 8.28 5.40
C SER A 255 10.06 9.40 4.58
N LEU A 256 8.73 9.34 4.46
CA LEU A 256 7.90 10.25 3.69
C LEU A 256 6.89 10.91 4.63
N GLN A 257 6.99 12.22 4.79
CA GLN A 257 6.03 13.04 5.52
C GLN A 257 4.91 13.47 4.58
N PHE A 258 3.72 12.91 4.75
CA PHE A 258 2.51 13.35 4.06
C PHE A 258 1.86 14.55 4.79
N PRO A 259 0.95 15.29 4.16
CA PRO A 259 0.18 16.36 4.81
C PRO A 259 -0.51 15.86 6.08
N HIS A 260 -0.43 16.65 7.16
CA HIS A 260 -0.98 16.27 8.47
C HIS A 260 -2.49 16.13 8.51
N ASP A 261 -3.19 16.81 7.60
CA ASP A 261 -4.65 16.85 7.49
C ASP A 261 -5.20 15.86 6.45
N ALA A 262 -4.35 15.06 5.82
CA ALA A 262 -4.74 14.07 4.84
C ALA A 262 -5.09 12.71 5.47
N LEU A 263 -6.00 11.99 4.82
CA LEU A 263 -6.29 10.59 5.06
C LEU A 263 -5.35 9.72 4.23
N LEU A 264 -4.67 8.79 4.88
CA LEU A 264 -3.84 7.78 4.24
C LEU A 264 -4.52 6.41 4.34
N LEU A 265 -4.65 5.70 3.21
CA LEU A 265 -5.30 4.39 3.10
C LEU A 265 -4.36 3.36 2.43
N GLY A 266 -4.35 2.12 2.92
CA GLY A 266 -3.67 0.98 2.30
C GLY A 266 -2.48 0.39 3.08
N SER A 267 -1.57 -0.22 2.30
CA SER A 267 -0.30 -0.86 2.67
C SER A 267 -0.29 -1.74 3.91
N GLY A 268 -1.05 -2.84 3.86
CA GLY A 268 -1.06 -3.91 4.87
C GLY A 268 -2.21 -3.81 5.86
N SER A 269 -3.40 -3.46 5.38
CA SER A 269 -4.59 -3.23 6.21
C SER A 269 -5.02 -4.45 7.01
N THR A 270 -4.85 -5.66 6.46
CA THR A 270 -5.19 -6.91 7.14
C THR A 270 -4.28 -7.18 8.33
N SER A 271 -2.98 -6.90 8.18
CA SER A 271 -1.98 -6.99 9.24
C SER A 271 -2.25 -6.00 10.38
N ARG A 272 -2.70 -4.80 10.04
CA ARG A 272 -2.99 -3.72 11.01
C ARG A 272 -4.42 -3.77 11.56
N GLY A 273 -5.33 -4.49 10.91
CA GLY A 273 -6.75 -4.51 11.22
C GLY A 273 -7.50 -3.21 10.85
N SER A 274 -6.89 -2.35 10.03
CA SER A 274 -7.42 -1.05 9.62
C SER A 274 -6.86 -0.67 8.26
N LEU A 275 -7.72 -0.19 7.36
CA LEU A 275 -7.34 0.37 6.08
C LEU A 275 -6.60 1.70 6.25
N ARG A 276 -6.91 2.45 7.31
CA ARG A 276 -6.31 3.77 7.60
C ARG A 276 -4.88 3.65 8.14
N LEU A 277 -3.97 4.46 7.63
CA LEU A 277 -2.60 4.57 8.11
C LEU A 277 -2.51 5.69 9.16
N THR A 278 -2.85 5.38 10.41
CA THR A 278 -2.74 6.34 11.53
C THR A 278 -1.53 6.08 12.42
N SER A 279 -1.27 4.82 12.75
CA SER A 279 -0.19 4.41 13.65
C SER A 279 0.07 2.92 13.56
N GLY A 280 1.30 2.51 13.85
CA GLY A 280 1.71 1.10 13.89
C GLY A 280 2.44 0.68 12.62
N SER A 281 2.79 -0.59 12.53
CA SER A 281 3.55 -1.15 11.41
C SER A 281 2.81 -2.30 10.75
N ALA A 282 3.08 -2.50 9.46
CA ALA A 282 2.68 -3.67 8.70
C ALA A 282 3.87 -4.18 7.90
N THR A 283 4.15 -5.48 8.03
CA THR A 283 5.07 -6.16 7.13
C THR A 283 4.28 -6.71 5.93
N LEU A 284 4.70 -6.31 4.74
CA LEU A 284 4.22 -6.78 3.45
C LEU A 284 5.15 -7.91 3.01
N TYR A 285 4.64 -9.12 3.18
CA TYR A 285 5.30 -10.35 2.76
C TYR A 285 4.21 -11.34 2.35
N GLN A 286 4.26 -11.82 1.12
CA GLN A 286 3.34 -12.82 0.61
C GLN A 286 3.59 -14.13 1.35
N GLY A 287 2.55 -14.90 1.64
CA GLY A 287 2.73 -16.00 2.56
C GLY A 287 1.43 -16.62 3.05
N LEU A 288 1.56 -17.42 4.10
CA LEU A 288 0.41 -18.06 4.72
C LEU A 288 -0.40 -17.08 5.57
N GLY A 289 -1.72 -17.11 5.40
CA GLY A 289 -2.67 -16.51 6.33
C GLY A 289 -3.13 -15.09 6.00
N THR A 290 -3.99 -14.58 6.88
CA THR A 290 -4.76 -13.33 6.68
C THR A 290 -3.88 -12.08 6.57
N LYS A 291 -2.67 -12.12 7.13
CA LYS A 291 -1.72 -11.01 7.20
C LYS A 291 -0.78 -10.91 6.00
N ALA A 292 -0.80 -11.91 5.13
CA ALA A 292 0.22 -12.10 4.11
C ALA A 292 -0.19 -11.64 2.70
N ASN A 293 -1.08 -10.63 2.60
CA ASN A 293 -1.67 -10.17 1.32
C ASN A 293 -1.60 -8.64 1.14
N GLY A 294 -0.66 -7.98 1.81
CA GLY A 294 -0.49 -6.54 1.72
C GLY A 294 0.12 -6.09 0.40
N ARG A 295 -0.26 -4.90 -0.07
CA ARG A 295 0.23 -4.30 -1.33
C ARG A 295 0.99 -3.01 -1.05
N PRO A 296 2.07 -2.69 -1.77
CA PRO A 296 2.91 -1.55 -1.40
C PRO A 296 2.39 -0.21 -1.95
N PHE A 297 1.08 0.04 -1.81
CA PHE A 297 0.41 1.24 -2.29
C PHE A 297 -0.28 2.00 -1.16
N ILE A 298 -0.11 3.32 -1.14
CA ILE A 298 -0.76 4.26 -0.23
C ILE A 298 -1.56 5.25 -1.05
N LEU A 299 -2.87 5.33 -0.79
CA LEU A 299 -3.72 6.40 -1.29
C LEU A 299 -3.80 7.53 -0.26
N CYS A 300 -3.50 8.75 -0.69
CA CYS A 300 -3.63 9.97 0.10
C CYS A 300 -4.80 10.80 -0.41
N VAL A 301 -5.72 11.18 0.50
CA VAL A 301 -6.88 12.02 0.23
C VAL A 301 -6.83 13.25 1.13
N THR A 302 -6.84 14.44 0.54
CA THR A 302 -6.84 15.71 1.28
C THR A 302 -8.27 16.18 1.55
N GLN A 303 -8.46 17.13 2.47
CA GLN A 303 -9.79 17.67 2.81
C GLN A 303 -10.49 18.33 1.61
N SER A 304 -9.71 18.83 0.64
CA SER A 304 -10.23 19.41 -0.60
C SER A 304 -10.80 18.37 -1.57
N GLY A 305 -10.60 17.07 -1.29
CA GLY A 305 -10.92 15.96 -2.17
C GLY A 305 -9.85 15.62 -3.20
N LYS A 306 -8.83 16.48 -3.35
CA LYS A 306 -7.65 16.16 -4.16
C LYS A 306 -6.89 14.98 -3.56
N SER A 307 -6.28 14.18 -4.45
CA SER A 307 -5.64 12.94 -4.06
C SER A 307 -4.30 12.73 -4.75
N HIS A 308 -3.48 11.88 -4.14
CA HIS A 308 -2.31 11.32 -4.79
C HIS A 308 -2.09 9.90 -4.26
N GLY A 309 -1.43 9.06 -5.05
CA GLY A 309 -1.03 7.72 -4.68
C GLY A 309 0.49 7.60 -4.65
N VAL A 310 1.00 6.80 -3.73
CA VAL A 310 2.43 6.45 -3.68
C VAL A 310 2.56 4.93 -3.72
N LEU A 311 3.28 4.42 -4.70
CA LEU A 311 3.63 3.01 -4.85
C LEU A 311 5.13 2.86 -4.59
N PHE A 312 5.48 1.95 -3.68
CA PHE A 312 6.87 1.60 -3.38
C PHE A 312 7.18 0.26 -4.02
N GLU A 313 8.11 0.22 -4.95
CA GLU A 313 8.48 -1.02 -5.63
C GLU A 313 9.79 -1.55 -5.05
N ALA A 314 9.65 -2.58 -4.20
CA ALA A 314 10.72 -3.46 -3.75
C ALA A 314 10.16 -4.89 -3.63
N PRO A 315 10.66 -5.87 -4.39
CA PRO A 315 9.99 -7.17 -4.51
C PRO A 315 10.24 -8.16 -3.36
N GLY A 316 11.05 -7.77 -2.36
CA GLY A 316 11.26 -8.50 -1.12
C GLY A 316 10.37 -8.00 0.02
N ALA A 317 10.68 -8.40 1.26
CA ALA A 317 9.96 -7.94 2.44
C ALA A 317 10.04 -6.41 2.60
N ILE A 318 8.87 -5.79 2.85
CA ILE A 318 8.74 -4.36 3.14
C ILE A 318 7.99 -4.19 4.46
N GLU A 319 8.50 -3.38 5.36
CA GLU A 319 7.73 -2.86 6.48
C GLU A 319 7.28 -1.43 6.20
N VAL A 320 6.00 -1.17 6.42
CA VAL A 320 5.42 0.18 6.39
C VAL A 320 5.08 0.59 7.81
N VAL A 321 5.76 1.60 8.32
CA VAL A 321 5.55 2.14 9.67
C VAL A 321 4.86 3.48 9.58
N ALA A 322 3.64 3.55 10.07
CA ALA A 322 2.87 4.78 10.17
C ALA A 322 3.03 5.41 11.56
N ARG A 323 3.23 6.74 11.58
CA ARG A 323 3.17 7.55 12.79
C ARG A 323 1.96 8.48 12.75
N PRO A 324 1.42 8.89 13.92
CA PRO A 324 0.30 9.81 14.01
C PRO A 324 0.50 11.14 13.27
N SER A 325 1.75 11.53 13.01
CA SER A 325 2.11 12.70 12.21
C SER A 325 1.89 12.55 10.71
N ASN A 326 1.40 11.41 10.21
CA ASN A 326 1.45 11.05 8.79
C ASN A 326 2.88 10.96 8.23
N LEU A 327 3.86 10.72 9.11
CA LEU A 327 5.18 10.25 8.72
C LEU A 327 5.10 8.74 8.48
N ILE A 328 5.41 8.33 7.25
CA ILE A 328 5.46 6.93 6.85
C ILE A 328 6.91 6.55 6.59
N SER A 329 7.43 5.58 7.33
CA SER A 329 8.76 5.02 7.10
C SER A 329 8.62 3.69 6.37
N ILE A 330 9.28 3.57 5.23
CA ILE A 330 9.35 2.35 4.42
C ILE A 330 10.69 1.71 4.71
N ARG A 331 10.67 0.46 5.21
CA ARG A 331 11.87 -0.31 5.52
C ARG A 331 11.90 -1.58 4.68
N SER A 332 13.03 -1.91 4.08
CA SER A 332 13.18 -3.16 3.33
C SER A 332 14.45 -3.89 3.75
N THR A 333 14.38 -5.22 3.78
CA THR A 333 15.46 -6.10 4.25
C THR A 333 16.13 -6.90 3.16
N ALA A 334 15.66 -6.75 1.93
CA ALA A 334 16.22 -7.38 0.76
C ALA A 334 17.39 -6.54 0.22
N GLY A 335 18.36 -7.20 -0.42
CA GLY A 335 19.46 -6.59 -1.19
C GLY A 335 18.96 -5.83 -2.42
N ALA A 336 18.12 -4.84 -2.17
CA ALA A 336 17.50 -3.98 -3.14
C ALA A 336 18.62 -3.16 -3.76
N GLU A 337 18.91 -3.49 -5.02
CA GLU A 337 19.75 -2.66 -5.88
C GLU A 337 19.15 -1.25 -6.06
N TYR A 338 17.86 -1.09 -5.79
CA TYR A 338 17.14 0.15 -5.92
C TYR A 338 15.93 0.23 -4.99
N LEU A 339 15.50 1.46 -4.70
CA LEU A 339 14.20 1.77 -4.12
C LEU A 339 13.45 2.72 -5.07
N ASN A 340 12.37 2.21 -5.65
CA ASN A 340 11.53 2.96 -6.59
C ASN A 340 10.30 3.53 -5.87
N VAL A 341 10.09 4.84 -5.99
CA VAL A 341 8.92 5.53 -5.45
C VAL A 341 8.15 6.18 -6.58
N HIS A 342 7.01 5.59 -6.93
CA HIS A 342 6.10 6.08 -7.95
C HIS A 342 5.04 6.98 -7.29
N THR A 343 4.87 8.18 -7.82
CA THR A 343 3.88 9.14 -7.33
C THR A 343 2.87 9.44 -8.43
N PHE A 344 1.60 9.18 -8.13
CA PHE A 344 0.47 9.40 -9.02
C PHE A 344 -0.39 10.55 -8.49
N VAL A 345 -0.69 11.56 -9.30
CA VAL A 345 -1.38 12.77 -8.84
C VAL A 345 -2.68 12.97 -9.61
N GLY A 346 -3.76 13.26 -8.89
CA GLY A 346 -5.08 13.53 -9.46
C GLY A 346 -5.87 14.56 -8.65
N ASN A 347 -6.90 15.15 -9.27
CA ASN A 347 -7.84 16.04 -8.57
C ASN A 347 -8.91 15.26 -7.78
N SER A 348 -8.94 13.93 -7.94
CA SER A 348 -9.82 13.02 -7.22
C SER A 348 -9.15 11.65 -7.05
N PRO A 349 -9.65 10.77 -6.16
CA PRO A 349 -9.19 9.38 -6.09
C PRO A 349 -9.29 8.63 -7.42
N ALA A 350 -10.32 8.91 -8.24
CA ALA A 350 -10.52 8.25 -9.53
C ALA A 350 -9.36 8.52 -10.50
N GLU A 351 -8.90 9.77 -10.61
CA GLU A 351 -7.74 10.13 -11.45
C GLU A 351 -6.44 9.47 -10.97
N VAL A 352 -6.29 9.25 -9.66
CA VAL A 352 -5.14 8.50 -9.10
C VAL A 352 -5.18 7.04 -9.53
N PHE A 353 -6.36 6.39 -9.54
CA PHE A 353 -6.49 5.01 -10.00
C PHE A 353 -6.28 4.87 -11.51
N GLU A 354 -6.73 5.84 -12.30
CA GLU A 354 -6.43 5.89 -13.74
C GLU A 354 -4.91 5.95 -13.98
N ALA A 355 -4.21 6.83 -13.26
CA ALA A 355 -2.76 6.96 -13.36
C ALA A 355 -2.01 5.72 -12.85
N LEU A 356 -2.46 5.11 -11.75
CA LEU A 356 -1.91 3.86 -11.21
C LEU A 356 -2.05 2.71 -12.22
N THR A 357 -3.26 2.48 -12.73
CA THR A 357 -3.54 1.37 -13.67
C THR A 357 -2.95 1.61 -15.06
N ALA A 358 -2.70 2.86 -15.46
CA ALA A 358 -1.88 3.14 -16.64
C ALA A 358 -0.43 2.67 -16.48
N HIS A 359 0.08 2.58 -15.24
CA HIS A 359 1.42 2.10 -14.94
C HIS A 359 1.48 0.58 -14.75
N ILE A 360 0.62 0.01 -13.90
CA ILE A 360 0.63 -1.43 -13.56
C ILE A 360 -0.18 -2.30 -14.54
N GLY A 361 -0.89 -1.68 -15.47
CA GLY A 361 -1.79 -2.35 -16.40
C GLY A 361 -3.26 -2.26 -15.98
N LEU A 362 -4.15 -2.20 -16.97
CA LEU A 362 -5.58 -2.16 -16.72
C LEU A 362 -6.10 -3.53 -16.27
N PRO A 363 -7.03 -3.58 -15.30
CA PRO A 363 -7.68 -4.81 -14.89
C PRO A 363 -8.39 -5.48 -16.06
N THR A 364 -8.16 -6.79 -16.23
CA THR A 364 -8.89 -7.57 -17.24
C THR A 364 -10.34 -7.71 -16.83
N LEU A 365 -11.27 -7.41 -17.75
CA LEU A 365 -12.69 -7.62 -17.52
C LEU A 365 -12.99 -9.13 -17.45
N PRO A 366 -13.45 -9.65 -16.30
CA PRO A 366 -13.85 -11.06 -16.20
C PRO A 366 -15.02 -11.42 -17.14
N PRO A 367 -15.21 -12.71 -17.45
CA PRO A 367 -16.41 -13.16 -18.12
C PRO A 367 -17.59 -13.10 -17.15
N TYR A 368 -18.80 -12.86 -17.67
CA TYR A 368 -19.97 -12.59 -16.83
C TYR A 368 -20.25 -13.69 -15.79
N TRP A 369 -20.11 -14.97 -16.18
CA TRP A 369 -20.34 -16.12 -15.31
C TRP A 369 -19.38 -16.18 -14.11
N SER A 370 -18.17 -15.61 -14.20
CA SER A 370 -17.20 -15.66 -13.10
C SER A 370 -17.49 -14.63 -12.01
N LEU A 371 -18.51 -13.80 -12.18
CA LEU A 371 -19.10 -13.08 -11.04
C LEU A 371 -20.03 -14.01 -10.26
N GLY A 372 -20.36 -15.19 -10.76
CA GLY A 372 -21.17 -16.16 -10.07
C GLY A 372 -20.54 -16.71 -8.80
N LEU A 373 -21.23 -17.67 -8.18
CA LEU A 373 -20.68 -18.37 -7.03
C LEU A 373 -19.75 -19.50 -7.48
N HIS A 374 -18.53 -19.49 -6.94
CA HIS A 374 -17.54 -20.54 -7.09
C HIS A 374 -17.53 -21.45 -5.85
N VAL A 375 -17.47 -22.76 -6.05
CA VAL A 375 -17.29 -23.73 -4.98
C VAL A 375 -16.05 -24.55 -5.25
N CYS A 376 -15.04 -24.39 -4.41
CA CYS A 376 -13.77 -25.10 -4.48
C CYS A 376 -13.60 -26.01 -3.27
N ARG A 377 -12.73 -27.01 -3.39
CA ARG A 377 -12.33 -27.91 -2.32
C ARG A 377 -11.01 -28.57 -2.69
N ASP A 378 -10.13 -28.72 -1.72
CA ASP A 378 -8.92 -29.51 -1.93
C ASP A 378 -9.27 -30.98 -1.73
N THR A 379 -8.62 -31.85 -2.50
CA THR A 379 -8.81 -33.30 -2.37
C THR A 379 -7.50 -33.97 -2.00
N ALA A 380 -7.56 -35.20 -1.47
CA ALA A 380 -6.35 -36.01 -1.33
C ALA A 380 -5.68 -36.21 -2.71
N ARG A 381 -4.37 -36.38 -2.75
CA ARG A 381 -3.58 -36.62 -3.99
C ARG A 381 -4.14 -37.73 -4.90
N ASN A 382 -4.72 -38.78 -4.31
CA ASN A 382 -5.34 -39.90 -5.05
C ASN A 382 -6.88 -39.87 -4.98
N GLY A 383 -7.45 -38.70 -4.69
CA GLY A 383 -8.89 -38.47 -4.63
C GLY A 383 -9.56 -38.68 -5.98
N THR A 384 -10.85 -39.01 -5.95
CA THR A 384 -11.66 -39.25 -7.14
C THR A 384 -12.27 -37.97 -7.71
N ASN A 385 -12.18 -36.85 -6.98
CA ASN A 385 -12.90 -35.59 -7.26
C ASN A 385 -14.43 -35.76 -7.37
N GLU A 386 -14.97 -36.89 -6.91
CA GLU A 386 -16.41 -37.18 -6.89
C GLU A 386 -17.19 -36.27 -5.93
N ASP A 387 -16.50 -35.62 -4.99
CA ASP A 387 -17.09 -34.63 -4.09
C ASP A 387 -17.72 -33.45 -4.85
N ALA A 388 -17.21 -33.10 -6.03
CA ALA A 388 -17.86 -32.12 -6.90
C ALA A 388 -19.24 -32.60 -7.38
N LEU A 389 -19.39 -33.89 -7.70
CA LEU A 389 -20.66 -34.49 -8.09
C LEU A 389 -21.62 -34.62 -6.90
N ASN A 390 -21.09 -34.96 -5.72
CA ASN A 390 -21.86 -35.01 -4.47
C ASN A 390 -22.45 -33.63 -4.14
N PHE A 391 -21.60 -32.60 -4.14
CA PHE A 391 -22.05 -31.22 -3.93
C PHE A 391 -23.06 -30.79 -4.99
N LYS A 392 -22.81 -31.05 -6.27
CA LYS A 392 -23.75 -30.75 -7.36
C LYS A 392 -25.14 -31.38 -7.13
N ASN A 393 -25.20 -32.64 -6.70
CA ASN A 393 -26.46 -33.33 -6.44
C ASN A 393 -27.18 -32.73 -5.23
N GLU A 394 -26.44 -32.40 -4.18
CA GLU A 394 -27.00 -31.78 -2.98
C GLU A 394 -27.46 -30.34 -3.23
N ALA A 395 -26.69 -29.54 -3.96
CA ALA A 395 -27.08 -28.21 -4.42
C ALA A 395 -28.35 -28.28 -5.29
N THR A 396 -28.48 -29.30 -6.14
CA THR A 396 -29.71 -29.53 -6.92
C THR A 396 -30.90 -29.85 -5.99
N ARG A 397 -30.69 -30.69 -4.97
CA ARG A 397 -31.71 -31.04 -3.97
C ARG A 397 -32.19 -29.83 -3.17
N LEU A 398 -31.28 -28.91 -2.85
CA LEU A 398 -31.52 -27.69 -2.07
C LEU A 398 -31.98 -26.50 -2.91
N ASP A 399 -32.12 -26.66 -4.23
CA ASP A 399 -32.36 -25.55 -5.18
C ASP A 399 -31.35 -24.40 -4.95
N PHE A 400 -30.07 -24.77 -4.87
CA PHE A 400 -28.97 -23.86 -4.60
C PHE A 400 -28.22 -23.51 -5.90
N PRO A 401 -28.33 -22.28 -6.41
CA PRO A 401 -27.63 -21.87 -7.64
C PRO A 401 -26.15 -21.65 -7.39
N TYR A 402 -25.32 -21.99 -8.37
CA TYR A 402 -23.90 -21.66 -8.41
C TYR A 402 -23.40 -21.76 -9.87
N ASP A 403 -22.26 -21.13 -10.21
CA ASP A 403 -21.76 -21.08 -11.60
C ASP A 403 -20.66 -22.09 -11.88
N SER A 404 -19.77 -22.35 -10.92
CA SER A 404 -18.63 -23.22 -11.17
C SER A 404 -18.20 -24.06 -9.98
N ASP A 405 -17.67 -25.24 -10.29
CA ASP A 405 -16.89 -26.06 -9.36
C ASP A 405 -15.40 -25.99 -9.72
N CYS A 406 -14.57 -25.90 -8.69
CA CYS A 406 -13.13 -26.04 -8.81
C CYS A 406 -12.75 -27.51 -8.57
N VAL A 407 -11.91 -28.04 -9.43
CA VAL A 407 -11.39 -29.41 -9.33
C VAL A 407 -9.90 -29.31 -9.10
N ASP A 408 -9.47 -30.04 -8.09
CA ASP A 408 -8.09 -30.07 -7.63
C ASP A 408 -7.17 -30.78 -8.65
N ASP A 409 -5.89 -30.41 -8.66
CA ASP A 409 -4.89 -30.96 -9.58
C ASP A 409 -4.64 -32.46 -9.38
N SER A 410 -5.11 -33.05 -8.26
CA SER A 410 -5.17 -34.48 -8.05
C SER A 410 -5.91 -35.20 -9.17
N ALA A 411 -6.79 -34.51 -9.90
CA ALA A 411 -7.43 -35.05 -11.10
C ALA A 411 -6.43 -35.29 -12.26
N LEU A 412 -5.23 -34.74 -12.19
CA LEU A 412 -4.17 -34.87 -13.19
C LEU A 412 -3.09 -35.86 -12.75
N GLY A 413 -2.75 -35.95 -11.47
CA GLY A 413 -1.68 -36.83 -11.02
C GLY A 413 -0.82 -36.25 -9.91
N ASN A 414 0.46 -36.10 -10.23
CA ASN A 414 1.44 -35.42 -9.39
C ASN A 414 1.40 -33.93 -9.69
N VAL A 415 1.87 -33.13 -8.73
CA VAL A 415 1.96 -31.67 -8.84
C VAL A 415 3.04 -31.30 -9.86
N SER A 416 2.75 -31.30 -11.17
CA SER A 416 3.84 -31.33 -12.18
C SER A 416 3.46 -30.98 -13.61
N TYR A 417 2.23 -30.51 -13.86
CA TYR A 417 1.71 -30.31 -15.23
C TYR A 417 1.75 -31.59 -16.09
N VAL A 418 1.93 -32.78 -15.50
CA VAL A 418 1.90 -34.08 -16.18
C VAL A 418 0.62 -34.81 -15.84
N VAL A 419 -0.04 -35.35 -16.87
CA VAL A 419 -1.29 -36.10 -16.69
C VAL A 419 -1.00 -37.61 -16.64
N GLU A 420 -1.38 -38.25 -15.54
CA GLU A 420 -1.10 -39.67 -15.29
C GLU A 420 -2.21 -40.61 -15.80
N GLY A 421 -1.82 -41.61 -16.59
CA GLY A 421 -2.60 -42.84 -16.82
C GLY A 421 -4.08 -42.61 -17.19
N ASN A 422 -5.00 -43.23 -16.44
CA ASN A 422 -6.44 -43.15 -16.67
C ASN A 422 -7.12 -41.94 -15.98
N ARG A 423 -6.35 -41.00 -15.41
CA ARG A 423 -6.93 -39.85 -14.72
C ARG A 423 -7.66 -38.90 -15.67
N VAL A 424 -7.24 -38.82 -16.93
CA VAL A 424 -7.97 -38.13 -18.01
C VAL A 424 -9.43 -38.59 -18.09
N ASP A 425 -9.69 -39.90 -18.05
CA ASP A 425 -11.06 -40.43 -18.19
C ASP A 425 -11.94 -40.09 -16.98
N LYS A 426 -11.34 -40.09 -15.77
CA LYS A 426 -12.04 -39.67 -14.55
C LYS A 426 -12.37 -38.18 -14.59
N LEU A 427 -11.41 -37.34 -14.97
CA LEU A 427 -11.63 -35.91 -15.15
C LEU A 427 -12.71 -35.65 -16.21
N LYS A 428 -12.66 -36.37 -17.34
CA LYS A 428 -13.69 -36.30 -18.38
C LYS A 428 -15.08 -36.61 -17.85
N THR A 429 -15.21 -37.62 -16.99
CA THR A 429 -16.48 -37.99 -16.38
C THR A 429 -17.04 -36.86 -15.51
N VAL A 430 -16.24 -36.33 -14.58
CA VAL A 430 -16.66 -35.25 -13.68
C VAL A 430 -17.01 -33.98 -14.46
N VAL A 431 -16.15 -33.56 -15.39
CA VAL A 431 -16.36 -32.34 -16.19
C VAL A 431 -17.56 -32.46 -17.11
N THR A 432 -17.82 -33.64 -17.69
CA THR A 432 -19.01 -33.85 -18.54
C THR A 432 -20.29 -33.69 -17.73
N GLU A 433 -20.36 -34.23 -16.51
CA GLU A 433 -21.53 -34.07 -15.63
C GLU A 433 -21.75 -32.62 -15.19
N LEU A 434 -20.67 -31.88 -14.88
CA LEU A 434 -20.74 -30.45 -14.59
C LEU A 434 -21.25 -29.65 -15.78
N LYS A 435 -20.70 -29.89 -16.99
CA LYS A 435 -21.13 -29.25 -18.24
C LYS A 435 -22.59 -29.57 -18.57
N ASN A 436 -23.03 -30.82 -18.41
CA ASN A 436 -24.43 -31.23 -18.60
C ASN A 436 -25.38 -30.48 -17.65
N SER A 437 -24.88 -30.09 -16.48
CA SER A 437 -25.61 -29.31 -15.47
C SER A 437 -25.42 -27.80 -15.63
N LYS A 438 -24.83 -27.35 -16.75
CA LYS A 438 -24.53 -25.95 -17.07
C LYS A 438 -23.65 -25.28 -16.01
N ARG A 439 -22.64 -26.01 -15.53
CA ARG A 439 -21.61 -25.50 -14.62
C ARG A 439 -20.29 -25.36 -15.35
N HIS A 440 -19.56 -24.31 -15.01
CA HIS A 440 -18.19 -24.11 -15.42
C HIS A 440 -17.24 -24.94 -14.55
N PHE A 441 -16.13 -25.33 -15.15
CA PHE A 441 -15.09 -26.11 -14.50
C PHE A 441 -13.83 -25.26 -14.41
N LEU A 442 -13.33 -25.07 -13.19
CA LEU A 442 -12.07 -24.41 -12.90
C LEU A 442 -11.05 -25.45 -12.46
N LEU A 443 -9.85 -25.42 -13.04
CA LEU A 443 -8.78 -26.33 -12.66
C LEU A 443 -7.85 -25.64 -11.65
N SER A 444 -7.69 -26.26 -10.48
CA SER A 444 -6.66 -25.84 -9.52
C SER A 444 -5.29 -26.28 -10.03
N LEU A 445 -4.30 -25.40 -9.96
CA LEU A 445 -2.90 -25.64 -10.32
C LEU A 445 -1.98 -25.02 -9.28
N TYR A 446 -0.78 -25.58 -9.19
CA TYR A 446 0.27 -25.18 -8.26
C TYR A 446 1.53 -24.82 -9.04
N ALA A 447 2.36 -23.94 -8.48
CA ALA A 447 3.62 -23.56 -9.10
C ALA A 447 4.70 -24.65 -8.94
N GLN A 448 4.61 -25.40 -7.85
CA GLN A 448 5.51 -26.46 -7.42
C GLN A 448 5.57 -27.61 -8.44
N VAL A 449 6.71 -28.29 -8.52
CA VAL A 449 6.95 -29.37 -9.49
C VAL A 449 7.52 -30.61 -8.78
N SER A 450 6.78 -31.71 -8.81
CA SER A 450 7.15 -32.99 -8.18
C SER A 450 8.41 -33.58 -8.83
N GLU A 451 9.35 -33.99 -7.99
CA GLU A 451 10.65 -34.57 -8.40
C GLU A 451 10.50 -35.88 -9.21
N ARG A 452 9.30 -36.47 -9.20
CA ARG A 452 8.98 -37.76 -9.82
C ARG A 452 8.58 -37.64 -11.30
N THR A 453 8.75 -36.48 -11.91
CA THR A 453 8.15 -36.16 -13.21
C THR A 453 9.15 -35.73 -14.26
N THR A 454 8.80 -35.93 -15.52
CA THR A 454 9.61 -35.48 -16.66
C THR A 454 9.77 -33.96 -16.69
N ALA A 455 8.76 -33.22 -16.21
CA ALA A 455 8.84 -31.77 -16.05
C ALA A 455 9.98 -31.34 -15.10
N PHE A 456 10.19 -32.08 -14.01
CA PHE A 456 11.33 -31.85 -13.12
C PHE A 456 12.67 -32.24 -13.77
N GLU A 457 12.74 -33.38 -14.45
CA GLU A 457 13.97 -33.82 -15.13
C GLU A 457 14.42 -32.81 -16.21
N GLU A 458 13.48 -32.24 -16.95
CA GLU A 458 13.73 -31.27 -18.02
C GLU A 458 13.96 -29.83 -17.50
N GLY A 459 13.62 -29.54 -16.24
CA GLY A 459 13.66 -28.20 -15.63
C GLY A 459 14.80 -27.94 -14.65
N GLN A 460 15.82 -28.81 -14.53
CA GLN A 460 16.84 -28.66 -13.48
C GLN A 460 17.56 -27.30 -13.46
N ASP A 461 17.67 -26.61 -14.60
CA ASP A 461 18.36 -25.32 -14.76
C ASP A 461 17.45 -24.09 -14.56
N ILE A 462 16.14 -24.29 -14.37
CA ILE A 462 15.15 -23.21 -14.17
C ILE A 462 14.58 -23.15 -12.75
N PHE A 463 14.87 -24.13 -11.89
CA PHE A 463 14.39 -24.13 -10.52
C PHE A 463 15.28 -23.28 -9.61
N LEU A 464 14.71 -22.85 -8.49
CA LEU A 464 15.48 -22.29 -7.39
C LEU A 464 16.54 -23.29 -6.92
N VAL A 465 17.67 -22.77 -6.49
CA VAL A 465 18.87 -23.48 -6.07
C VAL A 465 19.07 -23.26 -4.57
N GLY A 466 19.22 -24.37 -3.84
CA GLY A 466 19.61 -24.40 -2.43
C GLY A 466 21.10 -24.74 -2.26
N THR A 467 21.48 -25.19 -1.07
CA THR A 467 22.89 -25.49 -0.73
C THR A 467 23.47 -26.68 -1.48
N ASN A 468 22.65 -27.65 -1.88
CA ASN A 468 23.06 -28.93 -2.49
C ASN A 468 22.54 -29.12 -3.92
N GLY A 469 22.35 -28.03 -4.68
CA GLY A 469 21.75 -28.05 -6.02
C GLY A 469 20.32 -27.53 -6.01
N THR A 470 19.44 -28.07 -6.86
CA THR A 470 18.03 -27.70 -6.92
C THR A 470 17.40 -27.68 -5.52
N TYR A 471 16.73 -26.58 -5.18
CA TYR A 471 16.02 -26.42 -3.92
C TYR A 471 14.78 -27.32 -3.94
N LEU A 472 14.70 -28.21 -2.96
CA LEU A 472 13.58 -29.13 -2.77
C LEU A 472 12.88 -28.80 -1.45
N GLY A 473 11.56 -28.79 -1.47
CA GLY A 473 10.70 -28.67 -0.30
C GLY A 473 9.60 -29.73 -0.32
N GLN A 474 8.58 -29.56 0.50
CA GLN A 474 7.42 -30.43 0.58
C GLN A 474 6.13 -29.69 0.22
N HIS A 475 5.28 -30.37 -0.54
CA HIS A 475 3.92 -29.94 -0.80
C HIS A 475 3.03 -31.15 -1.09
N ARG A 476 1.91 -31.29 -0.37
CA ARG A 476 0.90 -32.36 -0.60
C ARG A 476 1.49 -33.77 -0.56
N ASP A 477 2.30 -34.05 0.47
CA ASP A 477 3.03 -35.31 0.65
C ASP A 477 4.00 -35.67 -0.51
N GLU A 478 4.48 -34.66 -1.25
CA GLU A 478 5.48 -34.80 -2.30
C GLU A 478 6.71 -33.91 -2.06
N THR A 479 7.88 -34.44 -2.43
CA THR A 479 9.07 -33.61 -2.63
C THR A 479 8.93 -32.84 -3.94
N VAL A 480 9.03 -31.52 -3.86
CA VAL A 480 8.80 -30.61 -4.98
C VAL A 480 9.93 -29.61 -5.15
N ALA A 481 10.16 -29.19 -6.39
CA ALA A 481 11.00 -28.06 -6.76
C ALA A 481 10.14 -26.83 -7.09
N TYR A 482 10.79 -25.67 -7.11
CA TYR A 482 10.13 -24.37 -7.26
C TYR A 482 10.72 -23.66 -8.48
N PRO A 483 9.94 -23.43 -9.56
CA PRO A 483 10.39 -22.65 -10.71
C PRO A 483 10.85 -21.26 -10.29
N ASP A 484 12.01 -20.83 -10.80
CA ASP A 484 12.45 -19.44 -10.70
C ASP A 484 11.78 -18.63 -11.81
N PHE A 485 10.70 -17.92 -11.48
CA PHE A 485 9.96 -17.14 -12.46
C PHE A 485 10.71 -15.91 -12.99
N GLU A 486 11.86 -15.55 -12.42
CA GLU A 486 12.76 -14.54 -13.00
C GLU A 486 13.69 -15.11 -14.07
N ASN A 487 13.86 -16.44 -14.12
CA ASN A 487 14.71 -17.08 -15.10
C ASN A 487 14.08 -16.95 -16.50
N PRO A 488 14.76 -16.36 -17.49
CA PRO A 488 14.18 -16.14 -18.82
C PRO A 488 13.76 -17.45 -19.54
N ASN A 489 14.35 -18.59 -19.16
CA ASN A 489 14.01 -19.89 -19.73
C ASN A 489 12.75 -20.52 -19.11
N VAL A 490 12.32 -20.08 -17.92
CA VAL A 490 11.15 -20.62 -17.21
C VAL A 490 9.87 -20.49 -18.03
N THR A 491 9.74 -19.39 -18.79
CA THR A 491 8.56 -19.10 -19.61
C THR A 491 8.38 -20.16 -20.68
N LYS A 492 9.48 -20.51 -21.37
CA LYS A 492 9.46 -21.53 -22.41
C LYS A 492 9.20 -22.94 -21.85
N TRP A 493 9.82 -23.24 -20.70
CA TRP A 493 9.60 -24.50 -20.00
C TRP A 493 8.13 -24.65 -19.59
N LEU A 494 7.56 -23.61 -18.94
CA LEU A 494 6.18 -23.62 -18.47
C LEU A 494 5.20 -23.70 -19.64
N ASP A 495 5.42 -22.93 -20.72
CA ASP A 495 4.62 -23.00 -21.95
C ASP A 495 4.60 -24.42 -22.52
N THR A 496 5.76 -25.08 -22.59
CA THR A 496 5.88 -26.44 -23.11
C THR A 496 5.06 -27.44 -22.28
N HIS A 497 5.23 -27.43 -20.95
CA HIS A 497 4.56 -28.40 -20.09
C HIS A 497 3.07 -28.11 -19.89
N MET A 498 2.68 -26.85 -19.66
CA MET A 498 1.27 -26.48 -19.56
C MET A 498 0.52 -26.70 -20.86
N SER A 499 1.11 -26.39 -22.02
CA SER A 499 0.50 -26.67 -23.32
C SER A 499 0.30 -28.17 -23.55
N ALA A 500 1.28 -29.00 -23.19
CA ALA A 500 1.17 -30.45 -23.29
C ALA A 500 0.08 -31.00 -22.34
N MET A 501 0.02 -30.50 -21.11
CA MET A 501 -1.02 -30.83 -20.13
C MET A 501 -2.42 -30.53 -20.69
N LEU A 502 -2.63 -29.30 -21.18
CA LEU A 502 -3.91 -28.84 -21.70
C LEU A 502 -4.30 -29.59 -22.99
N ALA A 503 -3.33 -29.95 -23.84
CA ALA A 503 -3.58 -30.78 -25.01
C ALA A 503 -4.08 -32.18 -24.63
N ASN A 504 -3.55 -32.80 -23.57
CA ASN A 504 -4.02 -34.10 -23.09
C ASN A 504 -5.47 -34.07 -22.57
N ILE A 505 -5.95 -32.89 -22.14
CA ILE A 505 -7.32 -32.69 -21.66
C ILE A 505 -8.17 -31.81 -22.61
N GLN A 506 -7.81 -31.74 -23.90
CA GLN A 506 -8.45 -30.85 -24.88
C GLN A 506 -9.97 -31.01 -24.98
N ASP A 507 -10.51 -32.21 -24.77
CA ASP A 507 -11.97 -32.46 -24.80
C ASP A 507 -12.71 -31.81 -23.62
N VAL A 508 -11.96 -31.52 -22.55
CA VAL A 508 -12.46 -31.00 -21.27
C VAL A 508 -11.61 -29.84 -20.77
N LEU A 509 -11.24 -28.94 -21.68
CA LEU A 509 -10.50 -27.72 -21.32
C LEU A 509 -11.20 -26.95 -20.18
N PRO A 510 -10.42 -26.45 -19.21
CA PRO A 510 -10.95 -25.65 -18.12
C PRO A 510 -11.53 -24.33 -18.62
N SER A 511 -12.61 -23.87 -17.97
CA SER A 511 -13.17 -22.53 -18.15
C SER A 511 -12.33 -21.45 -17.45
N GLY A 512 -11.23 -21.81 -16.80
CA GLY A 512 -10.31 -20.92 -16.09
C GLY A 512 -9.43 -21.69 -15.11
N LEU A 513 -8.46 -21.00 -14.52
CA LEU A 513 -7.48 -21.58 -13.60
C LEU A 513 -7.55 -20.92 -12.22
N ILE A 514 -7.33 -21.74 -11.20
CA ILE A 514 -7.20 -21.38 -9.79
C ILE A 514 -5.75 -21.72 -9.43
N LEU A 515 -4.89 -20.72 -9.24
CA LEU A 515 -3.51 -20.90 -8.81
C LEU A 515 -3.41 -20.81 -7.28
N SER A 516 -3.45 -21.96 -6.62
CA SER A 516 -3.37 -22.08 -5.16
C SER A 516 -1.93 -22.19 -4.68
N ASP A 517 -1.70 -21.81 -3.42
CA ASP A 517 -0.43 -21.99 -2.72
C ASP A 517 0.79 -21.39 -3.46
N ASN A 518 0.56 -20.32 -4.22
CA ASN A 518 1.54 -19.69 -5.13
C ASN A 518 2.39 -18.58 -4.47
N TRP A 519 2.47 -18.52 -3.13
CA TRP A 519 3.40 -17.67 -2.36
C TRP A 519 4.72 -18.38 -2.03
N PRO A 520 5.36 -19.03 -3.00
CA PRO A 520 5.61 -20.49 -3.01
C PRO A 520 5.48 -21.22 -1.66
N LEU A 521 4.33 -21.88 -1.41
CA LEU A 521 4.14 -22.71 -0.21
C LEU A 521 5.17 -23.83 -0.13
N ASN A 522 5.84 -23.92 1.02
CA ASN A 522 6.64 -25.06 1.41
C ASN A 522 6.20 -25.57 2.78
N GLU A 523 5.59 -26.76 2.85
CA GLU A 523 4.96 -27.29 4.06
C GLU A 523 5.97 -27.76 5.13
N ASP A 524 7.20 -28.08 4.73
CA ASP A 524 8.27 -28.48 5.66
C ASP A 524 9.08 -27.29 6.19
N ALA A 525 8.92 -26.11 5.58
CA ALA A 525 9.68 -24.93 5.95
C ALA A 525 9.18 -24.36 7.27
N THR A 526 10.09 -24.36 8.25
CA THR A 526 9.93 -23.63 9.50
C THR A 526 10.69 -22.30 9.43
N GLN A 527 10.10 -21.24 9.98
CA GLN A 527 10.59 -19.85 10.03
C GLN A 527 12.04 -19.59 9.59
N GLY A 528 12.23 -18.85 8.49
CA GLY A 528 13.53 -18.33 8.03
C GLY A 528 14.61 -19.41 7.78
N ASP A 529 15.75 -19.02 7.20
CA ASP A 529 16.94 -19.86 7.33
C ASP A 529 17.59 -19.53 8.68
N GLY A 530 17.55 -20.46 9.64
CA GLY A 530 18.17 -20.29 10.96
C GLY A 530 19.68 -19.96 10.94
N ASN A 531 20.34 -20.03 9.77
CA ASN A 531 21.73 -19.67 9.57
C ASN A 531 21.95 -18.27 8.96
N GLU A 532 20.94 -17.64 8.34
CA GLU A 532 21.09 -16.31 7.74
C GLU A 532 20.73 -15.20 8.75
N THR A 533 21.70 -14.33 9.03
CA THR A 533 21.49 -13.16 9.91
C THR A 533 21.19 -11.94 9.05
N LEU A 534 19.93 -11.50 9.05
CA LEU A 534 19.55 -10.22 8.46
C LEU A 534 20.05 -9.05 9.30
N GLU A 535 20.45 -7.95 8.65
CA GLU A 535 20.81 -6.70 9.33
C GLU A 535 19.60 -6.14 10.11
N TYR A 536 18.41 -6.28 9.52
CA TYR A 536 17.12 -5.90 10.08
C TYR A 536 16.09 -6.99 9.82
N VAL A 537 15.21 -7.27 10.79
CA VAL A 537 14.08 -8.18 10.63
C VAL A 537 12.80 -7.37 10.84
N PRO A 538 11.92 -7.25 9.83
CA PRO A 538 10.64 -6.54 9.96
C PRO A 538 9.75 -7.20 10.99
N GLN A 539 8.92 -6.41 11.66
CA GLN A 539 8.03 -6.95 12.68
C GLN A 539 7.09 -8.02 12.12
N GLY A 540 7.13 -9.22 12.70
CA GLY A 540 6.27 -10.33 12.31
C GLY A 540 6.70 -11.07 11.05
N LEU A 541 7.83 -10.72 10.43
CA LEU A 541 8.36 -11.43 9.26
C LEU A 541 8.61 -12.92 9.58
N ASP A 542 9.10 -13.26 10.77
CA ASP A 542 9.33 -14.67 11.16
C ASP A 542 8.06 -15.52 11.00
N SER A 543 6.91 -14.99 11.44
CA SER A 543 5.63 -15.68 11.29
C SER A 543 5.13 -15.72 9.85
N LEU A 544 5.34 -14.64 9.08
CA LEU A 544 4.90 -14.55 7.67
C LEU A 544 5.76 -15.42 6.75
N SER A 545 7.03 -15.63 7.10
CA SER A 545 7.97 -16.49 6.39
C SER A 545 7.84 -17.98 6.73
N ASN A 546 6.91 -18.34 7.61
CA ASN A 546 6.62 -19.74 7.89
C ASN A 546 5.80 -20.36 6.75
N GLY A 547 6.14 -21.57 6.33
CA GLY A 547 5.43 -22.23 5.23
C GLY A 547 5.78 -21.69 3.85
N THR A 548 6.99 -21.17 3.64
CA THR A 548 7.48 -20.75 2.32
C THR A 548 8.93 -21.21 2.12
N VAL A 549 9.39 -21.22 0.86
CA VAL A 549 10.79 -21.36 0.48
C VAL A 549 11.72 -20.53 1.39
N LEU A 550 12.82 -21.14 1.82
CA LEU A 550 13.82 -20.54 2.71
C LEU A 550 14.53 -19.35 2.05
N TRP A 551 14.99 -18.40 2.86
CA TRP A 551 15.66 -17.18 2.37
C TRP A 551 16.99 -17.43 1.65
N SER A 552 17.68 -18.52 2.00
CA SER A 552 18.91 -18.96 1.35
C SER A 552 18.70 -19.57 -0.04
N ALA A 553 17.45 -19.84 -0.44
CA ALA A 553 17.17 -20.25 -1.81
C ALA A 553 17.47 -19.10 -2.78
N SER A 554 18.07 -19.43 -3.91
CA SER A 554 18.54 -18.46 -4.90
C SER A 554 18.24 -18.91 -6.32
N GLY A 555 18.01 -17.96 -7.21
CA GLY A 555 17.86 -18.18 -8.65
C GLY A 555 18.68 -17.13 -9.40
N VAL A 556 18.06 -16.43 -10.34
CA VAL A 556 18.64 -15.21 -10.96
C VAL A 556 19.03 -14.19 -9.88
N ARG A 557 18.19 -14.05 -8.85
CA ARG A 557 18.47 -13.29 -7.62
C ARG A 557 18.19 -14.14 -6.39
N ARG A 558 18.57 -13.65 -5.20
CA ARG A 558 18.17 -14.30 -3.94
C ARG A 558 16.64 -14.28 -3.84
N HIS A 559 16.03 -15.43 -3.55
CA HIS A 559 14.56 -15.53 -3.54
C HIS A 559 13.93 -14.55 -2.54
N GLN A 560 14.56 -14.35 -1.37
CA GLN A 560 14.13 -13.36 -0.39
C GLN A 560 13.96 -11.94 -0.97
N SER A 561 14.78 -11.57 -1.97
CA SER A 561 14.71 -10.25 -2.58
C SER A 561 13.58 -10.06 -3.58
N VAL A 562 12.94 -11.16 -4.00
CA VAL A 562 11.91 -11.18 -5.04
C VAL A 562 10.66 -11.97 -4.66
N HIS A 563 10.63 -12.46 -3.43
CA HIS A 563 9.63 -13.40 -2.91
C HIS A 563 8.20 -12.94 -3.20
N ASN A 564 7.92 -11.66 -3.00
CA ASN A 564 6.56 -11.15 -3.14
C ASN A 564 6.06 -11.24 -4.59
N GLN A 565 6.95 -11.12 -5.60
CA GLN A 565 6.55 -11.16 -7.02
C GLN A 565 6.23 -12.57 -7.54
N TYR A 566 6.64 -13.62 -6.83
CA TYR A 566 6.57 -15.00 -7.33
C TYR A 566 5.18 -15.40 -7.83
N GLY A 567 4.15 -15.18 -7.01
CA GLY A 567 2.76 -15.53 -7.34
C GLY A 567 2.20 -14.75 -8.52
N SER A 568 2.56 -13.47 -8.63
CA SER A 568 2.13 -12.59 -9.74
C SER A 568 2.79 -12.96 -11.07
N LEU A 569 4.06 -13.34 -11.05
CA LEU A 569 4.77 -13.82 -12.25
C LEU A 569 4.14 -15.13 -12.74
N PHE A 570 3.91 -16.09 -11.84
CA PHE A 570 3.23 -17.34 -12.20
C PHE A 570 1.83 -17.08 -12.79
N THR A 571 1.05 -16.22 -12.15
CA THR A 571 -0.31 -15.87 -12.60
C THR A 571 -0.31 -15.25 -13.99
N THR A 572 0.64 -14.36 -14.27
CA THR A 572 0.77 -13.70 -15.57
C THR A 572 1.13 -14.71 -16.66
N LEU A 573 2.13 -15.56 -16.41
CA LEU A 573 2.56 -16.57 -17.39
C LEU A 573 1.48 -17.62 -17.67
N ALA A 574 0.82 -18.13 -16.63
CA ALA A 574 -0.26 -19.10 -16.77
C ALA A 574 -1.45 -18.54 -17.57
N LYS A 575 -1.75 -17.25 -17.39
CA LYS A 575 -2.76 -16.54 -18.16
C LYS A 575 -2.38 -16.41 -19.62
N ASP A 576 -1.16 -15.97 -19.92
CA ASP A 576 -0.68 -15.83 -21.30
C ASP A 576 -0.74 -17.17 -22.06
N ILE A 577 -0.34 -18.26 -21.42
CA ILE A 577 -0.39 -19.62 -21.99
C ILE A 577 -1.85 -20.05 -22.23
N LEU A 578 -2.73 -19.88 -21.24
CA LEU A 578 -4.13 -20.28 -21.36
C LEU A 578 -4.85 -19.51 -22.48
N GLU A 579 -4.59 -18.21 -22.61
CA GLU A 579 -5.16 -17.36 -23.66
C GLU A 579 -4.67 -17.77 -25.06
N GLN A 580 -3.40 -18.16 -25.19
CA GLN A 580 -2.84 -18.64 -26.46
C GLN A 580 -3.52 -19.93 -26.93
N ILE A 581 -3.73 -20.89 -26.02
CA ILE A 581 -4.33 -22.19 -26.33
C ILE A 581 -5.84 -22.08 -26.59
N SER A 582 -6.54 -21.24 -25.82
CA SER A 582 -8.00 -21.09 -25.92
C SER A 582 -8.44 -20.31 -27.16
N GLY A 583 -7.51 -19.61 -27.81
CA GLY A 583 -7.74 -18.90 -29.06
C GLY A 583 -8.48 -17.56 -28.88
N PRO A 584 -8.67 -16.81 -29.99
CA PRO A 584 -9.11 -15.41 -29.96
C PRO A 584 -10.55 -15.17 -29.51
N SER A 585 -11.40 -16.21 -29.46
CA SER A 585 -12.80 -16.09 -29.02
C SER A 585 -12.98 -16.08 -27.50
N ASP A 586 -11.99 -16.55 -26.72
CA ASP A 586 -12.10 -16.80 -25.28
C ASP A 586 -10.97 -16.15 -24.44
N LYS A 587 -10.43 -15.01 -24.85
CA LYS A 587 -9.37 -14.27 -24.11
C LYS A 587 -9.77 -13.70 -22.74
N ARG A 588 -10.89 -14.13 -22.16
CA ARG A 588 -11.37 -13.65 -20.86
C ARG A 588 -11.47 -14.79 -19.85
N LEU A 589 -10.73 -15.88 -20.02
CA LEU A 589 -10.75 -16.95 -19.02
C LEU A 589 -10.14 -16.43 -17.71
N PRO A 590 -10.81 -16.60 -16.55
CA PRO A 590 -10.27 -16.17 -15.29
C PRO A 590 -9.06 -17.05 -14.94
N VAL A 591 -7.92 -16.42 -14.71
CA VAL A 591 -6.77 -17.00 -14.02
C VAL A 591 -6.60 -16.24 -12.73
N LEU A 592 -6.84 -16.93 -11.63
CA LEU A 592 -6.99 -16.33 -10.31
C LEU A 592 -5.91 -16.91 -9.40
N GLY A 593 -5.07 -16.05 -8.81
CA GLY A 593 -4.01 -16.44 -7.89
C GLY A 593 -4.37 -16.26 -6.42
N SER A 594 -3.77 -17.06 -5.55
CA SER A 594 -3.89 -16.91 -4.08
C SER A 594 -2.97 -15.82 -3.49
N SER A 595 -1.89 -15.50 -4.21
CA SER A 595 -0.87 -14.51 -3.87
C SER A 595 -0.62 -13.59 -5.06
N ASN A 596 -0.86 -12.30 -4.83
CA ASN A 596 -0.68 -11.22 -5.81
C ASN A 596 0.03 -10.03 -5.16
N TRP A 597 1.12 -9.57 -5.76
CA TRP A 597 1.91 -8.44 -5.26
C TRP A 597 1.38 -7.09 -5.72
N LEU A 598 1.34 -6.91 -7.04
CA LEU A 598 0.76 -5.74 -7.70
C LEU A 598 -0.43 -6.22 -8.53
N GLY A 599 -1.47 -5.37 -8.60
CA GLY A 599 -2.66 -5.62 -9.40
C GLY A 599 -2.42 -5.46 -10.90
N GLY A 600 -3.47 -5.08 -11.63
CA GLY A 600 -3.46 -5.02 -13.09
C GLY A 600 -3.97 -6.32 -13.70
N ASN A 601 -3.09 -7.10 -14.33
CA ASN A 601 -3.51 -8.32 -15.02
C ASN A 601 -3.72 -9.54 -14.11
N THR A 602 -3.24 -9.46 -12.87
CA THR A 602 -3.41 -10.44 -11.80
C THR A 602 -4.68 -10.13 -11.02
N ASN A 603 -5.43 -11.17 -10.67
CA ASN A 603 -6.64 -11.10 -9.85
C ASN A 603 -6.68 -12.36 -8.99
N GLY A 604 -7.47 -12.40 -7.93
CA GLY A 604 -7.34 -13.51 -6.99
C GLY A 604 -8.31 -13.56 -5.84
N TRP A 605 -8.27 -14.67 -5.10
CA TRP A 605 -8.79 -14.72 -3.74
C TRP A 605 -7.65 -14.40 -2.79
N LEU A 606 -7.88 -13.47 -1.89
CA LEU A 606 -6.85 -12.97 -0.98
C LEU A 606 -6.98 -13.68 0.35
N GLY A 607 -5.90 -14.25 0.86
CA GLY A 607 -5.93 -15.00 2.12
C GLY A 607 -6.58 -16.37 1.95
N GLU A 608 -5.86 -17.29 1.31
CA GLU A 608 -6.25 -18.70 1.18
C GLU A 608 -6.51 -19.35 2.56
N GLU A 609 -5.72 -18.95 3.56
CA GLU A 609 -5.99 -19.27 4.96
C GLU A 609 -6.61 -18.09 5.71
N GLN A 610 -7.88 -18.24 6.09
CA GLN A 610 -8.63 -17.25 6.83
C GLN A 610 -9.24 -17.87 8.09
N GLN A 611 -8.95 -17.27 9.25
CA GLN A 611 -9.54 -17.68 10.51
C GLN A 611 -11.05 -17.48 10.48
N ALA A 612 -11.80 -18.48 10.91
CA ALA A 612 -13.26 -18.44 10.93
C ALA A 612 -13.81 -17.80 12.19
N ASP A 613 -13.52 -16.51 12.35
CA ASP A 613 -14.07 -15.66 13.39
C ASP A 613 -14.52 -14.29 12.83
N TRP A 614 -15.08 -13.44 13.68
CA TRP A 614 -15.58 -12.13 13.29
C TRP A 614 -14.46 -11.16 12.86
N GLN A 615 -13.24 -11.34 13.37
CA GLN A 615 -12.08 -10.58 12.92
C GLN A 615 -11.63 -11.03 11.53
N GLY A 616 -11.74 -12.32 11.23
CA GLY A 616 -11.55 -12.92 9.91
C GLY A 616 -12.56 -12.36 8.91
N LEU A 617 -13.83 -12.24 9.29
CA LEU A 617 -14.85 -11.57 8.47
C LEU A 617 -14.50 -10.10 8.19
N LYS A 618 -14.07 -9.34 9.21
CA LYS A 618 -13.61 -7.95 9.01
C LYS A 618 -12.38 -7.87 8.11
N SER A 619 -11.41 -8.75 8.32
CA SER A 619 -10.19 -8.84 7.52
C SER A 619 -10.51 -9.13 6.05
N ALA A 620 -11.50 -9.99 5.76
CA ALA A 620 -11.97 -10.25 4.39
C ALA A 620 -12.44 -8.96 3.67
N LEU A 621 -13.20 -8.09 4.35
CA LEU A 621 -13.62 -6.81 3.79
C LEU A 621 -12.41 -5.88 3.56
N LEU A 622 -11.50 -5.78 4.54
CA LEU A 622 -10.30 -4.94 4.42
C LEU A 622 -9.42 -5.39 3.25
N SER A 623 -9.21 -6.71 3.07
CA SER A 623 -8.48 -7.29 1.94
C SER A 623 -9.06 -6.84 0.60
N VAL A 624 -10.38 -6.91 0.44
CA VAL A 624 -11.06 -6.55 -0.82
C VAL A 624 -10.97 -5.03 -1.08
N MET A 625 -11.12 -4.20 -0.04
CA MET A 625 -10.96 -2.76 -0.20
C MET A 625 -9.52 -2.36 -0.53
N GLU A 626 -8.53 -2.94 0.14
CA GLU A 626 -7.11 -2.69 -0.16
C GLU A 626 -6.75 -3.15 -1.58
N ALA A 627 -7.27 -4.29 -2.01
CA ALA A 627 -7.10 -4.78 -3.38
C ALA A 627 -7.63 -3.80 -4.40
N GLY A 628 -8.87 -3.35 -4.18
CA GLY A 628 -9.53 -2.38 -5.05
C GLY A 628 -8.73 -1.08 -5.18
N ILE A 629 -8.31 -0.47 -4.06
CA ILE A 629 -7.54 0.79 -4.13
C ILE A 629 -6.12 0.60 -4.69
N SER A 630 -5.61 -0.62 -4.71
CA SER A 630 -4.27 -0.95 -5.23
C SER A 630 -4.31 -1.46 -6.68
N GLY A 631 -5.44 -1.31 -7.38
CA GLY A 631 -5.57 -1.67 -8.80
C GLY A 631 -5.89 -3.14 -9.08
N GLU A 632 -6.41 -3.88 -8.09
CA GLU A 632 -6.90 -5.25 -8.24
C GLU A 632 -8.42 -5.30 -7.91
N PRO A 633 -9.29 -4.80 -8.81
CA PRO A 633 -10.72 -4.63 -8.51
C PRO A 633 -11.52 -5.93 -8.59
N PHE A 634 -10.98 -7.03 -9.13
CA PHE A 634 -11.66 -8.33 -9.23
C PHE A 634 -11.05 -9.34 -8.25
N SER A 635 -11.08 -9.02 -6.96
CA SER A 635 -10.58 -9.90 -5.90
C SER A 635 -11.67 -10.33 -4.91
N GLY A 636 -11.43 -11.45 -4.22
CA GLY A 636 -12.27 -11.97 -3.13
C GLY A 636 -11.56 -11.87 -1.78
N GLY A 637 -12.32 -11.71 -0.69
CA GLY A 637 -11.79 -11.61 0.68
C GLY A 637 -11.48 -12.96 1.33
N GLY A 638 -10.93 -13.91 0.57
CA GLY A 638 -10.67 -15.27 1.03
C GLY A 638 -11.89 -16.19 0.99
N PRO A 639 -11.78 -17.42 1.51
CA PRO A 639 -12.89 -18.37 1.59
C PRO A 639 -14.05 -17.82 2.44
N ILE A 640 -15.26 -17.82 1.88
CA ILE A 640 -16.46 -17.48 2.64
C ILE A 640 -16.59 -18.46 3.81
N CYS A 641 -16.84 -17.93 5.02
CA CYS A 641 -16.88 -18.66 6.30
C CYS A 641 -15.51 -19.07 6.87
N GLY A 642 -14.41 -18.59 6.27
CA GLY A 642 -13.04 -18.91 6.65
C GLY A 642 -12.65 -20.34 6.27
N SER A 643 -11.36 -20.65 6.38
CA SER A 643 -10.80 -21.98 6.05
C SER A 643 -10.19 -22.70 7.26
N SER A 644 -9.98 -22.01 8.38
CA SER A 644 -9.43 -22.60 9.61
C SER A 644 -10.24 -22.22 10.86
N GLY A 645 -10.02 -22.94 11.97
CA GLY A 645 -10.72 -22.70 13.23
C GLY A 645 -12.17 -23.22 13.27
N VAL A 646 -12.86 -23.01 14.40
CA VAL A 646 -14.25 -23.41 14.60
C VAL A 646 -15.18 -22.29 14.13
N TRP A 647 -16.19 -22.62 13.34
CA TRP A 647 -17.15 -21.67 12.80
C TRP A 647 -18.56 -21.91 13.37
N SER A 648 -19.47 -20.96 13.17
CA SER A 648 -20.89 -21.06 13.52
C SER A 648 -21.78 -20.67 12.35
N ASP A 649 -22.99 -21.24 12.27
CA ASP A 649 -23.99 -20.90 11.24
C ASP A 649 -24.23 -19.39 11.14
N SER A 650 -24.24 -18.69 12.29
CA SER A 650 -24.42 -17.24 12.34
C SER A 650 -23.30 -16.46 11.67
N LEU A 651 -22.05 -16.80 12.00
CA LEU A 651 -20.88 -16.19 11.37
C LEU A 651 -20.88 -16.45 9.86
N CYS A 652 -21.12 -17.70 9.46
CA CYS A 652 -21.10 -18.09 8.06
C CYS A 652 -22.23 -17.44 7.25
N THR A 653 -23.41 -17.27 7.86
CA THR A 653 -24.55 -16.54 7.27
C THR A 653 -24.20 -15.07 7.04
N ARG A 654 -23.67 -14.37 8.04
CA ARG A 654 -23.26 -12.96 7.91
C ARG A 654 -22.15 -12.77 6.88
N TRP A 655 -21.16 -13.67 6.86
CA TRP A 655 -20.08 -13.66 5.89
C TRP A 655 -20.60 -13.88 4.47
N SER A 656 -21.50 -14.84 4.30
CA SER A 656 -22.14 -15.13 3.01
C SER A 656 -22.94 -13.93 2.51
N LEU A 657 -23.74 -13.29 3.36
CA LEU A 657 -24.50 -12.09 2.99
C LEU A 657 -23.58 -10.97 2.51
N LEU A 658 -22.48 -10.70 3.24
CA LEU A 658 -21.48 -9.71 2.84
C LEU A 658 -20.86 -10.06 1.49
N ALA A 659 -20.23 -11.23 1.39
CA ALA A 659 -19.47 -11.61 0.21
C ALA A 659 -20.36 -11.72 -1.04
N LEU A 660 -21.49 -12.44 -0.94
CA LEU A 660 -22.36 -12.69 -2.08
C LEU A 660 -22.97 -11.41 -2.65
N THR A 661 -23.33 -10.45 -1.82
CA THR A 661 -24.01 -9.23 -2.31
C THR A 661 -23.05 -8.09 -2.66
N THR A 662 -21.80 -8.14 -2.21
CA THR A 662 -20.88 -6.99 -2.34
C THR A 662 -19.53 -7.30 -2.99
N PHE A 663 -18.97 -8.50 -2.84
CA PHE A 663 -17.61 -8.78 -3.32
C PHE A 663 -17.57 -9.06 -4.83
N PRO A 664 -16.52 -8.62 -5.53
CA PRO A 664 -16.31 -8.93 -6.94
C PRO A 664 -16.27 -10.44 -7.21
N LEU A 665 -15.46 -11.17 -6.44
CA LEU A 665 -15.26 -12.62 -6.53
C LEU A 665 -15.81 -13.30 -5.27
N THR A 666 -16.59 -14.37 -5.45
CA THR A 666 -17.23 -15.12 -4.35
C THR A 666 -16.94 -16.59 -4.40
N ARG A 667 -16.31 -17.11 -3.34
CA ARG A 667 -15.80 -18.48 -3.31
C ARG A 667 -16.02 -19.14 -1.95
N PHE A 668 -16.72 -20.27 -1.93
CA PHE A 668 -16.60 -21.22 -0.84
C PHE A 668 -15.40 -22.12 -1.10
N HIS A 669 -14.58 -22.34 -0.08
CA HIS A 669 -13.43 -23.23 -0.16
C HIS A 669 -13.17 -23.86 1.21
N HIS A 670 -12.67 -25.09 1.20
CA HIS A 670 -12.21 -25.78 2.38
C HIS A 670 -11.03 -26.69 2.00
N ARG A 671 -10.08 -26.82 2.92
CA ARG A 671 -8.89 -27.68 2.74
C ARG A 671 -9.25 -29.14 2.92
N TRP A 672 -8.44 -30.02 2.35
CA TRP A 672 -8.58 -31.46 2.52
C TRP A 672 -8.49 -31.83 4.01
N GLY A 673 -9.36 -32.73 4.47
CA GLY A 673 -9.42 -33.15 5.88
C GLY A 673 -10.10 -32.15 6.83
N SER A 674 -10.52 -30.97 6.34
CA SER A 674 -11.30 -30.00 7.13
C SER A 674 -12.80 -30.26 7.03
N THR A 675 -13.57 -29.68 7.96
CA THR A 675 -15.04 -29.72 7.88
C THR A 675 -15.53 -28.92 6.68
N ALA A 676 -16.53 -29.44 5.97
CA ALA A 676 -17.17 -28.71 4.88
C ALA A 676 -17.78 -27.40 5.40
N ARG A 677 -17.66 -26.34 4.59
CA ARG A 677 -18.12 -24.97 4.92
C ARG A 677 -18.98 -24.36 3.82
N ASP A 678 -19.28 -25.15 2.80
CA ASP A 678 -20.22 -24.75 1.77
C ASP A 678 -21.66 -24.79 2.32
N PRO A 679 -22.63 -24.23 1.58
CA PRO A 679 -24.00 -24.08 2.07
C PRO A 679 -24.72 -25.39 2.41
N THR A 680 -24.23 -26.54 1.97
CA THR A 680 -24.80 -27.85 2.31
C THR A 680 -24.43 -28.28 3.75
N ALA A 681 -23.42 -27.64 4.35
CA ALA A 681 -22.98 -27.87 5.73
C ALA A 681 -23.71 -27.00 6.78
N LEU A 682 -24.52 -26.03 6.33
CA LEU A 682 -25.28 -25.13 7.20
C LEU A 682 -26.55 -25.78 7.73
N ASP A 683 -27.06 -25.27 8.86
CA ASP A 683 -28.42 -25.57 9.27
C ASP A 683 -29.47 -25.13 8.22
N GLU A 684 -30.68 -25.69 8.28
CA GLU A 684 -31.71 -25.44 7.27
C GLU A 684 -32.10 -23.96 7.15
N THR A 685 -32.07 -23.22 8.25
CA THR A 685 -32.46 -21.80 8.27
C THR A 685 -31.39 -20.95 7.57
N SER A 686 -30.14 -21.15 7.97
CA SER A 686 -28.95 -20.47 7.45
C SER A 686 -28.72 -20.81 5.99
N GLY A 687 -28.83 -22.09 5.61
CA GLY A 687 -28.74 -22.54 4.22
C GLY A 687 -29.77 -21.84 3.32
N ARG A 688 -31.02 -21.66 3.77
CA ARG A 688 -32.05 -20.91 3.02
C ARG A 688 -31.72 -19.42 2.89
N ILE A 689 -31.16 -18.79 3.93
CA ILE A 689 -30.72 -17.39 3.90
C ILE A 689 -29.60 -17.24 2.87
N VAL A 690 -28.60 -18.12 2.91
CA VAL A 690 -27.47 -18.10 1.96
C VAL A 690 -27.97 -18.34 0.53
N ALA A 691 -28.87 -19.30 0.31
CA ALA A 691 -29.46 -19.53 -1.02
C ALA A 691 -30.22 -18.29 -1.55
N ARG A 692 -30.87 -17.51 -0.68
CA ARG A 692 -31.51 -16.24 -1.06
C ARG A 692 -30.46 -15.17 -1.39
N ALA A 693 -29.38 -15.09 -0.62
CA ALA A 693 -28.27 -14.18 -0.87
C ALA A 693 -27.60 -14.47 -2.23
N VAL A 694 -27.45 -15.74 -2.59
CA VAL A 694 -26.97 -16.11 -3.92
C VAL A 694 -27.95 -15.63 -4.99
N ARG A 695 -29.25 -15.92 -4.90
CA ARG A 695 -30.21 -15.40 -5.90
C ARG A 695 -30.15 -13.87 -6.02
N LEU A 696 -30.03 -13.15 -4.90
CA LEU A 696 -29.86 -11.70 -4.91
C LEU A 696 -28.56 -11.27 -5.63
N ARG A 697 -27.45 -11.98 -5.41
CA ARG A 697 -26.21 -11.77 -6.19
C ARG A 697 -26.49 -11.86 -7.68
N TYR A 698 -27.18 -12.91 -8.13
CA TYR A 698 -27.48 -13.12 -9.54
C TYR A 698 -28.37 -12.01 -10.08
N GLN A 699 -29.32 -11.50 -9.29
CA GLN A 699 -30.09 -10.32 -9.68
C GLN A 699 -29.21 -9.07 -9.80
N LEU A 700 -28.23 -8.88 -8.93
CA LEU A 700 -27.30 -7.74 -8.91
C LEU A 700 -26.17 -7.82 -9.95
N MET A 701 -25.89 -8.99 -10.54
CA MET A 701 -24.79 -9.18 -11.49
C MET A 701 -24.73 -8.13 -12.62
N PRO A 702 -25.85 -7.66 -13.24
CA PRO A 702 -25.76 -6.61 -14.26
C PRO A 702 -25.15 -5.30 -13.72
N TYR A 703 -25.50 -4.91 -12.50
CA TYR A 703 -24.93 -3.77 -11.82
C TYR A 703 -23.45 -4.00 -11.48
N LEU A 704 -23.12 -5.13 -10.84
CA LEU A 704 -21.75 -5.47 -10.47
C LEU A 704 -20.83 -5.54 -11.70
N TYR A 705 -21.29 -6.17 -12.78
CA TYR A 705 -20.56 -6.30 -14.04
C TYR A 705 -20.35 -4.96 -14.74
N THR A 706 -21.34 -4.06 -14.70
CA THR A 706 -21.20 -2.70 -15.24
C THR A 706 -20.06 -1.96 -14.55
N TRP A 707 -19.94 -2.09 -13.23
CA TRP A 707 -18.90 -1.40 -12.47
C TRP A 707 -17.54 -2.09 -12.52
N LEU A 708 -17.48 -3.42 -12.68
CA LEU A 708 -16.24 -4.10 -13.04
C LEU A 708 -15.78 -3.75 -14.45
N HIS A 709 -16.69 -3.55 -15.40
CA HIS A 709 -16.36 -3.01 -16.71
C HIS A 709 -15.79 -1.59 -16.61
N ARG A 710 -16.37 -0.72 -15.78
CA ARG A 710 -15.78 0.61 -15.51
C ARG A 710 -14.41 0.50 -14.84
N ALA A 711 -14.23 -0.43 -13.91
CA ALA A 711 -12.93 -0.70 -13.31
C ALA A 711 -11.89 -1.14 -14.35
N SER A 712 -12.26 -1.98 -15.32
CA SER A 712 -11.38 -2.39 -16.43
C SER A 712 -10.98 -1.26 -17.38
N LEU A 713 -11.66 -0.11 -17.32
CA LEU A 713 -11.38 1.05 -18.16
C LEU A 713 -10.67 2.20 -17.40
N SER A 714 -10.81 2.28 -16.08
CA SER A 714 -10.37 3.42 -15.28
C SER A 714 -9.61 3.06 -13.99
N GLY A 715 -9.56 1.79 -13.63
CA GLY A 715 -9.01 1.35 -12.34
C GLY A 715 -9.89 1.65 -11.11
N MET A 716 -10.96 2.43 -11.24
CA MET A 716 -11.85 2.76 -10.12
C MET A 716 -12.50 1.47 -9.55
N PRO A 717 -12.26 1.11 -8.28
CA PRO A 717 -12.67 -0.19 -7.76
C PRO A 717 -14.19 -0.32 -7.63
N LEU A 718 -14.70 -1.56 -7.64
CA LEU A 718 -16.10 -1.84 -7.35
C LEU A 718 -16.40 -1.57 -5.87
N VAL A 719 -15.63 -2.17 -4.96
CA VAL A 719 -15.79 -1.98 -3.51
C VAL A 719 -14.91 -0.81 -3.07
N ARG A 720 -15.54 0.25 -2.55
CA ARG A 720 -14.91 1.55 -2.30
C ARG A 720 -15.07 1.95 -0.83
N PRO A 721 -13.99 2.33 -0.14
CA PRO A 721 -14.11 3.04 1.13
C PRO A 721 -15.00 4.28 0.97
N MET A 722 -15.78 4.64 1.99
CA MET A 722 -16.67 5.81 1.91
C MET A 722 -15.90 7.09 1.55
N ALA A 723 -14.68 7.24 2.07
CA ALA A 723 -13.80 8.37 1.78
C ALA A 723 -13.31 8.45 0.31
N VAL A 724 -13.36 7.35 -0.43
CA VAL A 724 -13.01 7.34 -1.86
C VAL A 724 -14.17 7.90 -2.70
N GLU A 725 -15.41 7.59 -2.33
CA GLU A 725 -16.62 8.08 -3.02
C GLU A 725 -17.02 9.48 -2.56
N PHE A 726 -16.78 9.82 -1.29
CA PHE A 726 -17.15 11.09 -0.67
C PHE A 726 -15.93 11.79 -0.03
N PRO A 727 -14.89 12.11 -0.82
CA PRO A 727 -13.60 12.54 -0.28
C PRO A 727 -13.66 13.89 0.46
N THR A 728 -14.63 14.76 0.13
CA THR A 728 -14.83 16.06 0.78
C THR A 728 -15.71 16.01 2.04
N ASP A 729 -16.24 14.84 2.41
CA ASP A 729 -17.00 14.64 3.64
C ASP A 729 -16.13 13.91 4.69
N ASN A 730 -15.46 14.67 5.54
CA ASN A 730 -14.51 14.14 6.53
C ASN A 730 -15.15 13.14 7.52
N SER A 731 -16.48 13.15 7.71
CA SER A 731 -17.16 12.15 8.53
C SER A 731 -17.10 10.74 7.93
N THR A 732 -16.79 10.63 6.64
CA THR A 732 -16.61 9.33 5.96
C THR A 732 -15.21 8.73 6.12
N TRP A 733 -14.23 9.54 6.54
CA TRP A 733 -12.82 9.15 6.58
C TRP A 733 -12.49 8.10 7.64
N THR A 734 -13.34 7.99 8.67
CA THR A 734 -13.17 7.03 9.77
C THR A 734 -13.99 5.76 9.57
N LEU A 735 -14.78 5.66 8.50
CA LEU A 735 -15.69 4.53 8.25
C LEU A 735 -14.98 3.41 7.50
N GLU A 736 -14.71 2.31 8.19
CA GLU A 736 -14.07 1.11 7.61
C GLU A 736 -15.02 -0.09 7.52
N GLU A 737 -16.16 -0.02 8.20
CA GLU A 737 -17.19 -1.07 8.27
C GLU A 737 -18.48 -0.69 7.52
N GLN A 738 -18.43 0.45 6.83
CA GLN A 738 -19.45 0.96 5.93
C GLN A 738 -18.73 1.38 4.65
N PHE A 739 -19.25 0.97 3.51
CA PHE A 739 -18.56 1.15 2.22
C PHE A 739 -19.55 1.22 1.06
N MET A 740 -19.05 1.61 -0.10
CA MET A 740 -19.82 1.70 -1.34
C MET A 740 -19.49 0.52 -2.26
N VAL A 741 -20.49 -0.02 -2.94
CA VAL A 741 -20.40 -0.98 -4.04
C VAL A 741 -20.79 -0.24 -5.31
N GLY A 742 -19.81 0.18 -6.10
CA GLY A 742 -19.98 1.22 -7.13
C GLY A 742 -20.41 2.56 -6.49
N PRO A 743 -20.92 3.52 -7.27
CA PRO A 743 -21.37 4.81 -6.74
C PRO A 743 -22.80 4.79 -6.20
N SER A 744 -23.58 3.74 -6.46
CA SER A 744 -25.03 3.73 -6.24
C SER A 744 -25.48 2.97 -4.99
N LEU A 745 -24.69 2.01 -4.51
CA LEU A 745 -25.11 1.08 -3.45
C LEU A 745 -24.17 1.18 -2.26
N MET A 746 -24.70 1.46 -1.08
CA MET A 746 -23.97 1.45 0.19
C MET A 746 -24.26 0.16 0.94
N ALA A 747 -23.23 -0.44 1.53
CA ALA A 747 -23.33 -1.64 2.36
C ALA A 747 -22.83 -1.35 3.78
N ALA A 748 -23.54 -1.92 4.77
CA ALA A 748 -23.19 -1.82 6.18
C ALA A 748 -23.40 -3.16 6.90
N PRO A 749 -22.39 -4.05 6.90
CA PRO A 749 -22.43 -5.35 7.58
C PRO A 749 -22.28 -5.25 9.11
N VAL A 750 -22.74 -6.30 9.78
CA VAL A 750 -22.54 -6.51 11.23
C VAL A 750 -21.29 -7.35 11.43
N PHE A 751 -20.35 -6.86 12.25
CA PHE A 751 -19.11 -7.56 12.63
C PHE A 751 -19.10 -8.06 14.08
N GLU A 752 -20.22 -7.96 14.78
CA GLU A 752 -20.33 -8.37 16.18
C GLU A 752 -21.32 -9.54 16.35
N PRO A 753 -20.97 -10.58 17.14
CA PRO A 753 -21.88 -11.67 17.43
C PRO A 753 -23.18 -11.17 18.08
N ALA A 754 -24.31 -11.74 17.65
CA ALA A 754 -25.66 -11.46 18.16
C ALA A 754 -26.16 -10.00 18.05
N ALA A 755 -25.42 -9.11 17.37
CA ALA A 755 -25.91 -7.76 17.10
C ALA A 755 -27.08 -7.77 16.10
N VAL A 756 -28.11 -7.00 16.41
CA VAL A 756 -29.37 -6.91 15.65
C VAL A 756 -29.68 -5.50 15.15
N SER A 757 -28.79 -4.55 15.36
CA SER A 757 -28.93 -3.17 14.89
C SER A 757 -27.55 -2.55 14.67
N LEU A 758 -27.45 -1.63 13.72
CA LEU A 758 -26.21 -0.92 13.39
C LEU A 758 -26.49 0.57 13.27
N THR A 759 -25.57 1.40 13.77
CA THR A 759 -25.59 2.84 13.52
C THR A 759 -24.68 3.15 12.36
N ILE A 760 -25.24 3.76 11.31
CA ILE A 760 -24.54 4.09 10.07
C ILE A 760 -24.55 5.60 9.84
N TYR A 761 -23.62 6.09 9.01
CA TYR A 761 -23.56 7.48 8.60
C TYR A 761 -24.09 7.65 7.17
N LEU A 762 -25.00 8.59 6.95
CA LEU A 762 -25.48 8.97 5.62
C LEU A 762 -24.73 10.22 5.14
N PRO A 763 -23.98 10.15 4.03
CA PRO A 763 -23.26 11.28 3.47
C PRO A 763 -24.15 12.50 3.22
N ARG A 764 -23.71 13.68 3.66
CA ARG A 764 -24.51 14.93 3.61
C ARG A 764 -24.79 15.43 2.20
N SER A 765 -24.00 15.00 1.23
CA SER A 765 -24.20 15.31 -0.19
C SER A 765 -25.39 14.58 -0.80
N THR A 766 -26.01 13.65 -0.09
CA THR A 766 -27.15 12.86 -0.54
C THR A 766 -28.34 13.12 0.38
N GLU A 767 -29.46 13.61 -0.17
CA GLU A 767 -30.65 13.94 0.63
C GLU A 767 -31.34 12.71 1.20
N SER A 768 -31.35 11.59 0.47
CA SER A 768 -32.01 10.35 0.90
C SER A 768 -31.36 9.07 0.38
N TRP A 769 -31.62 8.00 1.11
CA TRP A 769 -31.20 6.65 0.78
C TRP A 769 -32.43 5.74 0.81
N PHE A 770 -32.37 4.62 0.10
CA PHE A 770 -33.51 3.70 0.00
C PHE A 770 -33.05 2.26 0.23
N HIS A 771 -33.74 1.49 1.06
CA HIS A 771 -33.43 0.06 1.18
C HIS A 771 -33.53 -0.62 -0.20
N LEU A 772 -32.47 -1.37 -0.58
CA LEU A 772 -32.45 -2.13 -1.83
C LEU A 772 -33.64 -3.08 -1.91
N LEU A 773 -33.93 -3.75 -0.78
CA LEU A 773 -35.12 -4.58 -0.62
C LEU A 773 -36.24 -3.73 0.00
N GLY A 774 -37.40 -3.68 -0.66
CA GLY A 774 -38.58 -2.99 -0.15
C GLY A 774 -38.68 -1.50 -0.52
N GLY A 775 -37.58 -0.81 -0.80
CA GLY A 775 -37.59 0.58 -1.28
C GLY A 775 -37.96 1.61 -0.22
N GLU A 776 -37.92 1.24 1.06
CA GLU A 776 -38.21 2.16 2.16
C GLU A 776 -37.16 3.27 2.22
N ARG A 777 -37.61 4.51 2.36
CA ARG A 777 -36.75 5.70 2.44
C ARG A 777 -36.09 5.76 3.82
N VAL A 778 -34.77 5.93 3.83
CA VAL A 778 -33.94 6.17 5.00
C VAL A 778 -33.42 7.61 4.94
N GLN A 779 -33.56 8.32 6.05
CA GLN A 779 -33.05 9.68 6.23
C GLN A 779 -32.29 9.77 7.55
N ALA A 780 -31.33 10.70 7.62
CA ALA A 780 -30.58 10.94 8.84
C ALA A 780 -31.49 11.54 9.92
N ASP A 781 -31.12 11.34 11.20
CA ASP A 781 -31.84 11.93 12.31
C ASP A 781 -31.92 13.46 12.18
N VAL A 782 -33.09 14.01 12.54
CA VAL A 782 -33.44 15.44 12.45
C VAL A 782 -32.45 16.34 13.21
N ASN A 783 -31.68 15.77 14.14
CA ASN A 783 -30.65 16.46 14.92
C ASN A 783 -29.34 16.75 14.15
N GLY A 784 -29.22 16.38 12.87
CA GLY A 784 -28.20 16.91 11.95
C GLY A 784 -26.80 16.28 12.05
N THR A 785 -26.63 15.17 12.77
CA THR A 785 -25.33 14.47 12.87
C THR A 785 -25.02 13.59 11.64
N GLY A 786 -26.02 13.34 10.78
CA GLY A 786 -25.89 12.44 9.62
C GLY A 786 -25.99 10.95 9.97
N HIS A 787 -26.12 10.59 11.25
CA HIS A 787 -26.19 9.18 11.67
C HIS A 787 -27.64 8.69 11.76
N VAL A 788 -27.85 7.40 11.56
CA VAL A 788 -29.13 6.70 11.73
C VAL A 788 -28.89 5.29 12.24
N THR A 789 -29.72 4.82 13.17
CA THR A 789 -29.69 3.43 13.65
C THR A 789 -30.74 2.60 12.90
N LEU A 790 -30.29 1.51 12.28
CA LEU A 790 -31.14 0.61 11.50
C LEU A 790 -31.17 -0.78 12.14
N TYR A 791 -32.30 -1.47 11.99
CA TYR A 791 -32.42 -2.88 12.34
C TYR A 791 -31.64 -3.73 11.34
N ALA A 792 -30.83 -4.66 11.83
CA ALA A 792 -29.94 -5.52 11.06
C ALA A 792 -30.16 -7.00 11.46
N PRO A 793 -31.29 -7.61 11.07
CA PRO A 793 -31.57 -9.00 11.41
C PRO A 793 -30.58 -9.95 10.74
N GLU A 794 -30.43 -11.16 11.26
CA GLU A 794 -29.44 -12.14 10.79
C GLU A 794 -29.59 -12.54 9.31
N ASN A 795 -30.81 -12.47 8.79
CA ASN A 795 -31.16 -12.86 7.43
C ASN A 795 -30.95 -11.77 6.37
N GLU A 796 -30.45 -10.58 6.73
CA GLU A 796 -30.31 -9.45 5.81
C GLU A 796 -29.04 -8.62 6.08
N LEU A 797 -28.45 -8.11 5.00
CA LEU A 797 -27.41 -7.10 5.02
C LEU A 797 -28.05 -5.74 4.74
N ILE A 798 -27.68 -4.70 5.50
CA ILE A 798 -28.11 -3.33 5.19
C ILE A 798 -27.47 -2.92 3.85
N LEU A 799 -28.32 -2.81 2.84
CA LEU A 799 -27.99 -2.38 1.49
C LEU A 799 -28.87 -1.20 1.10
N LEU A 800 -28.27 -0.02 0.91
CA LEU A 800 -28.99 1.22 0.63
C LEU A 800 -28.61 1.80 -0.73
N ILE A 801 -29.62 2.11 -1.55
CA ILE A 801 -29.49 2.80 -2.82
C ILE A 801 -29.42 4.31 -2.59
N LYS A 802 -28.42 4.94 -3.20
CA LYS A 802 -28.25 6.40 -3.22
C LYS A 802 -29.34 7.05 -4.07
N GLU A 803 -29.96 8.12 -3.58
CA GLU A 803 -30.92 8.89 -4.36
C GLU A 803 -30.34 9.36 -5.71
N GLY A 804 -31.19 9.39 -6.74
CA GLY A 804 -30.79 9.77 -8.10
C GLY A 804 -30.08 8.67 -8.90
N HIS A 805 -29.89 7.48 -8.34
CA HIS A 805 -29.23 6.36 -9.01
C HIS A 805 -30.22 5.26 -9.42
N ILE A 806 -29.88 4.53 -10.48
CA ILE A 806 -30.62 3.36 -10.97
C ILE A 806 -29.71 2.15 -10.88
N ILE A 807 -30.21 1.06 -10.28
CA ILE A 807 -29.51 -0.23 -10.21
C ILE A 807 -30.15 -1.17 -11.23
N ALA A 808 -29.35 -1.66 -12.17
CA ALA A 808 -29.79 -2.67 -13.12
C ALA A 808 -29.84 -4.04 -12.45
N LEU A 809 -31.02 -4.67 -12.48
CA LEU A 809 -31.24 -6.02 -11.99
C LEU A 809 -31.65 -6.94 -13.14
N GLN A 810 -31.29 -8.22 -13.05
CA GLN A 810 -31.84 -9.27 -13.91
C GLN A 810 -32.77 -10.18 -13.11
N VAL A 811 -33.71 -10.83 -13.79
CA VAL A 811 -34.57 -11.83 -13.16
C VAL A 811 -33.71 -13.06 -12.88
N SER A 812 -33.74 -13.54 -11.62
CA SER A 812 -33.02 -14.74 -11.19
C SER A 812 -33.70 -16.02 -11.66
#